data_AF-A0A7C6JE88-F1
#
_entry.id   AF-A0A7C6JE88-F1
#
_cell.length_a   1.000
_cell.length_b   1.000
_cell.length_c   1.000
_cell.angle_alpha   90.00
_cell.angle_beta   90.00
_cell.angle_gamma   90.00
#
_symmetry.space_group_name_H-M   'P 1'
#
loop_
_entity.id
_entity.type
_entity.pdbx_description
1 polymer ?
#
loop_
_entity_poly.entity_id
_entity_poly.type
_entity_poly.pdbx_seq_one_letter_code
_entity_poly.pdbx_strand_id
1 'polypeptide(L)'
;MHKVKMGPRLIFFISLLIILFTLPLFAEIDTTNFKVPYKSYTFDFWDEPMPAPQPYLPDKIIQFSALGIDGFSSPRDLYVSKDNRIYVVDGSSGKIVAFDQEWNLLNVIESFENEGEVDKLSSPNGIFVDHEGNIYVADTGNKRVVHLRPDGELIKIIGYPEPEVEGILPENFDYKPVKVAADISGRLYVLSEDTYEGILQFDRVGQFQGFIGAPMVKPSLWDRFWKWFATEEQKSRRAYFLPTEYSNIDIDERGFIYATIPSGDRVEDDAVRKLNPSGGDVLRRNGFHRPVGDIDYPTIWEDANITGPSTFVDIAVQDYDIYNVLDRNRGRVFTYDNNGYLLYTFGYRLEKYGAMVSPVALDTLGDHILILDNRHNIIVVYRPTDYAHSILAAFEYHYKGDYDKSTEMWEKVLRYNTNNDLAYTGLGRAAMRLDDFATAMEYFKLGNNRDDYSDALSYYRKEVIGDNFNKIVSIIVLIVILIMVLKRLRKKGVFARIIERTRWQEKPILVKIKSVYDSIKYSRHLIFHPFDGFWDLKHENRGSLPGAIVILILVCLTYVFTRQYTGFIFNANDLTELNIVAEFLSVLVPFLLWCLVNWSLTTLVEGKGTFKDIFIATAYALTPIIILYIPLTIVSNFMIAEEGAFFYFFLSLAAIWAAFLVYFGIMVTHRFEGGKNFLTIVLTIAGMLFVVFIGILFFNLAEQFYTFVNEIYLEIVYRL
;
A
#
# COMPACT_ATOMS: atom_id res chain seq x y z
N MET A 1 13.73 -47.36 -68.53
CA MET A 1 13.03 -46.59 -67.47
C MET A 1 11.68 -47.26 -67.17
N HIS A 2 11.62 -48.10 -66.13
CA HIS A 2 10.40 -48.80 -65.74
C HIS A 2 9.46 -47.85 -64.99
N LYS A 3 8.28 -47.58 -65.58
CA LYS A 3 7.17 -46.91 -64.90
C LYS A 3 6.50 -47.91 -63.97
N VAL A 4 6.73 -47.76 -62.66
CA VAL A 4 5.96 -48.49 -61.64
C VAL A 4 4.54 -47.93 -61.64
N LYS A 5 3.57 -48.71 -62.11
CA LYS A 5 2.13 -48.42 -61.95
C LYS A 5 1.76 -48.69 -60.48
N MET A 6 1.60 -47.62 -59.69
CA MET A 6 0.94 -47.73 -58.39
C MET A 6 -0.50 -48.20 -58.58
N GLY A 7 -0.89 -49.29 -57.92
CA GLY A 7 -2.24 -49.84 -58.00
C GLY A 7 -3.26 -48.97 -57.26
N PRO A 8 -4.53 -48.94 -57.70
CA PRO A 8 -5.58 -48.07 -57.13
C PRO A 8 -5.84 -48.30 -55.63
N ARG A 9 -5.51 -49.48 -55.09
CA ARG A 9 -5.60 -49.78 -53.66
C ARG A 9 -4.56 -49.03 -52.80
N LEU A 10 -3.38 -48.77 -53.35
CA LEU A 10 -2.33 -48.03 -52.62
C LEU A 10 -2.62 -46.52 -52.62
N ILE A 11 -3.18 -46.01 -53.72
CA ILE A 11 -3.68 -44.62 -53.79
C ILE A 11 -4.84 -44.43 -52.80
N PHE A 12 -5.78 -45.37 -52.75
CA PHE A 12 -6.88 -45.32 -51.78
C PHE A 12 -6.38 -45.37 -50.32
N PHE A 13 -5.37 -46.19 -50.02
CA PHE A 13 -4.79 -46.26 -48.67
C PHE A 13 -4.03 -44.98 -48.29
N ILE A 14 -3.30 -44.37 -49.23
CA ILE A 14 -2.61 -43.09 -49.02
C ILE A 14 -3.63 -41.95 -48.88
N SER A 15 -4.71 -41.93 -49.68
CA SER A 15 -5.80 -40.97 -49.54
C SER A 15 -6.55 -41.12 -48.21
N LEU A 16 -6.77 -42.35 -47.73
CA LEU A 16 -7.38 -42.61 -46.43
C LEU A 16 -6.47 -42.18 -45.26
N LEU A 17 -5.15 -42.38 -45.40
CA LEU A 17 -4.17 -41.90 -44.43
C LEU A 17 -4.08 -40.37 -44.40
N ILE A 18 -4.15 -39.70 -45.56
CA ILE A 18 -4.16 -38.25 -45.65
C ILE A 18 -5.46 -37.69 -45.03
N ILE A 19 -6.62 -38.31 -45.29
CA ILE A 19 -7.89 -37.89 -44.67
C ILE A 19 -7.89 -38.13 -43.14
N LEU A 20 -7.23 -39.18 -42.65
CA LEU A 20 -7.03 -39.40 -41.20
C LEU A 20 -6.06 -38.38 -40.57
N PHE A 21 -5.14 -37.81 -41.34
CA PHE A 21 -4.18 -36.78 -40.87
C PHE A 21 -4.64 -35.34 -41.14
N THR A 22 -5.66 -35.11 -41.98
CA THR A 22 -6.22 -33.78 -42.30
C THR A 22 -7.57 -33.53 -41.64
N LEU A 23 -8.09 -34.45 -40.82
CA LEU A 23 -9.15 -34.10 -39.89
C LEU A 23 -8.55 -33.07 -38.91
N PRO A 24 -9.03 -31.81 -38.87
CA PRO A 24 -8.65 -30.93 -37.78
C PRO A 24 -9.10 -31.65 -36.51
N LEU A 25 -8.13 -32.05 -35.68
CA LEU A 25 -8.41 -32.28 -34.28
C LEU A 25 -8.91 -30.94 -33.75
N PHE A 26 -10.23 -30.77 -33.74
CA PHE A 26 -10.86 -30.01 -32.67
C PHE A 26 -10.60 -30.81 -31.40
N ALA A 27 -9.38 -30.68 -30.87
CA ALA A 27 -9.17 -30.97 -29.47
C ALA A 27 -9.99 -29.91 -28.74
N GLU A 28 -11.19 -30.28 -28.30
CA GLU A 28 -11.78 -29.65 -27.14
C GLU A 28 -10.69 -29.70 -26.07
N ILE A 29 -10.10 -28.54 -25.78
CA ILE A 29 -9.23 -28.40 -24.61
C ILE A 29 -10.14 -28.72 -23.44
N ASP A 30 -9.93 -29.89 -22.83
CA ASP A 30 -10.67 -30.33 -21.65
C ASP A 30 -10.39 -29.33 -20.52
N THR A 31 -11.25 -28.32 -20.38
CA THR A 31 -11.14 -27.25 -19.38
C THR A 31 -11.40 -27.75 -17.97
N THR A 32 -11.86 -29.00 -17.80
CA THR A 32 -12.25 -29.54 -16.49
C THR A 32 -11.05 -29.80 -15.56
N ASN A 33 -9.83 -29.88 -16.08
CA ASN A 33 -8.59 -30.11 -15.31
C ASN A 33 -7.53 -29.00 -15.47
N PHE A 34 -7.91 -27.81 -15.96
CA PHE A 34 -6.95 -26.70 -16.06
C PHE A 34 -6.54 -26.21 -14.66
N LYS A 35 -5.27 -26.42 -14.31
CA LYS A 35 -4.66 -25.86 -13.10
C LYS A 35 -3.99 -24.54 -13.45
N VAL A 36 -4.49 -23.45 -12.89
CA VAL A 36 -3.90 -22.12 -13.02
C VAL A 36 -2.43 -22.18 -12.57
N PRO A 37 -1.46 -21.77 -13.41
CA PRO A 37 -0.03 -21.94 -13.14
C PRO A 37 0.55 -20.88 -12.19
N TYR A 38 -0.28 -19.98 -11.67
CA TYR A 38 0.09 -18.91 -10.75
C TYR A 38 -0.83 -18.93 -9.52
N LYS A 39 -0.42 -18.20 -8.47
CA LYS A 39 -1.22 -18.01 -7.25
C LYS A 39 -1.86 -16.63 -7.28
N SER A 40 -3.10 -16.54 -6.81
CA SER A 40 -3.73 -15.28 -6.43
C SER A 40 -3.32 -14.93 -5.00
N TYR A 41 -3.36 -13.65 -4.67
CA TYR A 41 -3.06 -13.11 -3.36
C TYR A 41 -3.81 -11.79 -3.14
N THR A 42 -3.89 -11.41 -1.88
CA THR A 42 -4.15 -10.04 -1.41
C THR A 42 -2.95 -9.60 -0.58
N PHE A 43 -2.94 -8.37 -0.09
CA PHE A 43 -1.94 -7.91 0.87
C PHE A 43 -2.57 -7.81 2.24
N ASP A 44 -1.83 -8.23 3.27
CA ASP A 44 -2.23 -7.94 4.65
C ASP A 44 -1.89 -6.50 5.05
N PHE A 45 -2.08 -6.15 6.32
CA PHE A 45 -1.78 -4.82 6.84
C PHE A 45 -0.29 -4.45 6.78
N TRP A 46 0.63 -5.42 6.70
CA TRP A 46 2.09 -5.23 6.76
C TRP A 46 2.78 -5.32 5.41
N ASP A 47 2.05 -5.09 4.32
CA ASP A 47 2.53 -5.15 2.93
C ASP A 47 2.85 -6.56 2.42
N GLU A 48 2.57 -7.61 3.20
CA GLU A 48 2.94 -8.97 2.86
C GLU A 48 1.87 -9.64 1.97
N PRO A 49 2.27 -10.27 0.84
CA PRO A 49 1.33 -10.95 -0.05
C PRO A 49 0.80 -12.23 0.59
N MET A 50 -0.48 -12.21 0.95
CA MET A 50 -1.20 -13.35 1.52
C MET A 50 -1.89 -14.18 0.43
N PRO A 51 -1.62 -15.50 0.32
CA PRO A 51 -2.28 -16.35 -0.66
C PRO A 51 -3.80 -16.29 -0.56
N ALA A 52 -4.46 -16.11 -1.70
CA ALA A 52 -5.92 -16.07 -1.81
C ALA A 52 -6.42 -17.11 -2.83
N PRO A 53 -7.69 -17.56 -2.71
CA PRO A 53 -8.34 -18.36 -3.75
C PRO A 53 -8.35 -17.62 -5.09
N GLN A 54 -8.31 -18.36 -6.19
CA GLN A 54 -8.39 -17.75 -7.52
C GLN A 54 -9.74 -17.05 -7.72
N PRO A 55 -9.77 -15.72 -7.95
CA PRO A 55 -11.03 -14.99 -8.12
C PRO A 55 -11.61 -15.21 -9.51
N TYR A 56 -10.76 -15.37 -10.52
CA TYR A 56 -11.15 -15.53 -11.92
C TYR A 56 -10.42 -16.70 -12.55
N LEU A 57 -11.10 -17.38 -13.46
CA LEU A 57 -10.54 -18.48 -14.25
C LEU A 57 -10.73 -18.20 -15.73
N PRO A 58 -9.77 -18.56 -16.60
CA PRO A 58 -9.96 -18.52 -18.04
C PRO A 58 -11.16 -19.38 -18.43
N ASP A 59 -12.10 -18.79 -19.15
CA ASP A 59 -13.30 -19.46 -19.67
C ASP A 59 -13.15 -19.74 -21.16
N LYS A 60 -12.82 -18.70 -21.94
CA LYS A 60 -12.70 -18.78 -23.40
C LYS A 60 -11.49 -17.99 -23.90
N ILE A 61 -10.93 -18.45 -25.01
CA ILE A 61 -9.93 -17.72 -25.78
C ILE A 61 -10.52 -17.47 -27.16
N ILE A 62 -10.65 -16.20 -27.51
CA ILE A 62 -11.19 -15.75 -28.78
C ILE A 62 -10.01 -15.39 -29.68
N GLN A 63 -9.82 -16.17 -30.72
CA GLN A 63 -8.85 -15.89 -31.77
C GLN A 63 -9.57 -15.22 -32.95
N PHE A 64 -9.15 -14.01 -33.32
CA PHE A 64 -9.78 -13.27 -34.42
C PHE A 64 -9.72 -14.05 -35.75
N SER A 65 -8.62 -14.77 -36.00
CA SER A 65 -8.46 -15.63 -37.17
C SER A 65 -9.48 -16.78 -37.20
N ALA A 66 -9.86 -17.33 -36.04
CA ALA A 66 -10.88 -18.38 -35.96
C ALA A 66 -12.30 -17.86 -36.23
N LEU A 67 -12.53 -16.56 -36.05
CA LEU A 67 -13.78 -15.88 -36.38
C LEU A 67 -13.82 -15.38 -37.84
N GLY A 68 -12.82 -15.74 -38.66
CA GLY A 68 -12.76 -15.32 -40.07
C GLY A 68 -12.36 -13.86 -40.27
N ILE A 69 -11.74 -13.23 -39.27
CA ILE A 69 -11.28 -11.85 -39.36
C ILE A 69 -9.83 -11.81 -39.82
N ASP A 70 -9.64 -11.56 -41.11
CA ASP A 70 -8.33 -11.46 -41.73
C ASP A 70 -7.72 -10.04 -41.60
N GLY A 71 -6.40 -9.99 -41.46
CA GLY A 71 -5.64 -8.73 -41.44
C GLY A 71 -5.65 -7.98 -40.10
N PHE A 72 -6.23 -8.56 -39.05
CA PHE A 72 -6.10 -8.07 -37.66
C PHE A 72 -4.73 -8.51 -37.11
N SER A 73 -3.82 -7.59 -36.82
CA SER A 73 -2.43 -7.91 -36.48
C SER A 73 -1.79 -7.08 -35.37
N SER A 74 -2.46 -6.01 -34.93
CA SER A 74 -2.09 -5.21 -33.78
C SER A 74 -3.34 -4.63 -33.12
N PRO A 75 -4.15 -5.44 -32.42
CA PRO A 75 -5.29 -4.94 -31.68
C PRO A 75 -4.78 -4.01 -30.56
N ARG A 76 -5.41 -2.84 -30.43
CA ARG A 76 -4.96 -1.76 -29.54
C ARG A 76 -5.87 -1.53 -28.35
N ASP A 77 -7.17 -1.60 -28.58
CA ASP A 77 -8.15 -1.31 -27.54
C ASP A 77 -9.41 -2.15 -27.74
N LEU A 78 -10.15 -2.34 -26.65
CA LEU A 78 -11.43 -3.04 -26.63
C LEU A 78 -12.42 -2.24 -25.78
N TYR A 79 -13.70 -2.28 -26.13
CA TYR A 79 -14.76 -1.64 -25.35
C TYR A 79 -16.03 -2.50 -25.36
N VAL A 80 -16.64 -2.67 -24.20
CA VAL A 80 -17.91 -3.36 -24.01
C VAL A 80 -18.99 -2.31 -23.73
N SER A 81 -19.88 -2.17 -24.69
CA SER A 81 -21.04 -1.30 -24.59
C SER A 81 -22.09 -1.80 -23.59
N LYS A 82 -22.97 -0.89 -23.13
CA LYS A 82 -24.03 -1.21 -22.17
C LYS A 82 -25.07 -2.22 -22.67
N ASP A 83 -25.19 -2.42 -23.98
CA ASP A 83 -26.00 -3.48 -24.59
C ASP A 83 -25.22 -4.77 -24.84
N ASN A 84 -24.07 -4.94 -24.16
CA ASN A 84 -23.19 -6.11 -24.18
C ASN A 84 -22.56 -6.41 -25.55
N ARG A 85 -22.45 -5.42 -26.43
CA ARG A 85 -21.67 -5.55 -27.67
C ARG A 85 -20.21 -5.22 -27.41
N ILE A 86 -19.33 -6.00 -28.04
CA ILE A 86 -17.89 -5.95 -27.85
C ILE A 86 -17.28 -5.32 -29.09
N TYR A 87 -16.57 -4.21 -28.93
CA TYR A 87 -15.89 -3.50 -29.99
C TYR A 87 -14.38 -3.64 -29.82
N VAL A 88 -13.67 -3.90 -30.91
CA VAL A 88 -12.21 -4.03 -30.92
C VAL A 88 -11.65 -3.20 -32.05
N VAL A 89 -10.61 -2.42 -31.76
CA VAL A 89 -9.92 -1.61 -32.77
C VAL A 89 -8.51 -2.13 -33.00
N ASP A 90 -8.14 -2.25 -34.28
CA ASP A 90 -6.82 -2.69 -34.71
C ASP A 90 -6.01 -1.51 -35.27
N GLY A 91 -4.87 -1.26 -34.64
CA GLY A 91 -4.00 -0.15 -34.99
C GLY A 91 -3.29 -0.34 -36.33
N SER A 92 -3.03 -1.59 -36.76
CA SER A 92 -2.27 -1.85 -37.99
C SER A 92 -3.12 -1.71 -39.25
N SER A 93 -4.35 -2.20 -39.19
CA SER A 93 -5.28 -2.29 -40.31
C SER A 93 -6.30 -1.15 -40.33
N GLY A 94 -6.43 -0.41 -39.22
CA GLY A 94 -7.43 0.66 -39.09
C GLY A 94 -8.86 0.13 -39.08
N LYS A 95 -9.06 -1.12 -38.67
CA LYS A 95 -10.38 -1.78 -38.66
C LYS A 95 -11.00 -1.73 -37.26
N ILE A 96 -12.31 -1.56 -37.22
CA ILE A 96 -13.13 -1.76 -36.03
C ILE A 96 -14.02 -2.96 -36.27
N VAL A 97 -14.06 -3.86 -35.30
CA VAL A 97 -14.88 -5.06 -35.34
C VAL A 97 -15.83 -5.03 -34.16
N ALA A 98 -17.11 -5.29 -34.42
CA ALA A 98 -18.15 -5.39 -33.40
C ALA A 98 -18.70 -6.82 -33.33
N PHE A 99 -18.86 -7.34 -32.11
CA PHE A 99 -19.46 -8.63 -31.81
C PHE A 99 -20.64 -8.50 -30.85
N ASP A 100 -21.53 -9.49 -30.85
CA ASP A 100 -22.45 -9.69 -29.73
C ASP A 100 -21.77 -10.45 -28.57
N GLN A 101 -22.50 -10.62 -27.46
CA GLN A 101 -22.04 -11.34 -26.28
C GLN A 101 -21.78 -12.85 -26.54
N GLU A 102 -22.34 -13.40 -27.63
CA GLU A 102 -22.11 -14.78 -28.08
C GLU A 102 -20.92 -14.90 -29.06
N TRP A 103 -20.19 -13.80 -29.33
CA TRP A 103 -19.07 -13.70 -30.27
C TRP A 103 -19.44 -13.86 -31.74
N ASN A 104 -20.70 -13.63 -32.10
CA ASN A 104 -21.08 -13.50 -33.51
C ASN A 104 -20.66 -12.13 -34.03
N LEU A 105 -20.10 -12.11 -35.24
CA LEU A 105 -19.70 -10.87 -35.90
C LEU A 105 -20.94 -10.05 -36.28
N LEU A 106 -21.03 -8.83 -35.78
CA LEU A 106 -22.12 -7.88 -36.08
C LEU A 106 -21.74 -6.92 -37.20
N ASN A 107 -20.56 -6.32 -37.11
CA ASN A 107 -20.11 -5.30 -38.07
C ASN A 107 -18.58 -5.25 -38.19
N VAL A 108 -18.09 -4.84 -39.35
CA VAL A 108 -16.68 -4.53 -39.60
C VAL A 108 -16.60 -3.19 -40.33
N ILE A 109 -15.96 -2.21 -39.70
CA ILE A 109 -15.76 -0.87 -40.25
C ILE A 109 -14.30 -0.76 -40.69
N GLU A 110 -14.06 -0.69 -42.01
CA GLU A 110 -12.73 -0.54 -42.61
C GLU A 110 -12.49 0.87 -43.20
N SER A 111 -13.59 1.60 -43.44
CA SER A 111 -13.61 2.94 -44.02
C SER A 111 -14.97 3.57 -43.80
N PHE A 112 -15.05 4.90 -43.91
CA PHE A 112 -16.29 5.66 -43.86
C PHE A 112 -16.30 6.74 -44.94
N GLU A 113 -17.48 7.23 -45.30
CA GLU A 113 -17.62 8.35 -46.23
C GLU A 113 -17.39 9.67 -45.49
N ASN A 114 -16.52 10.52 -46.03
CA ASN A 114 -16.22 11.85 -45.54
C ASN A 114 -16.33 12.84 -46.70
N GLU A 115 -17.40 13.64 -46.72
CA GLU A 115 -17.67 14.64 -47.78
C GLU A 115 -17.63 14.07 -49.22
N GLY A 116 -18.03 12.81 -49.39
CA GLY A 116 -18.04 12.11 -50.68
C GLY A 116 -16.73 11.40 -51.05
N GLU A 117 -15.72 11.44 -50.18
CA GLU A 117 -14.49 10.66 -50.31
C GLU A 117 -14.46 9.49 -49.32
N VAL A 118 -13.83 8.38 -49.71
CA VAL A 118 -13.63 7.23 -48.80
C VAL A 118 -12.42 7.51 -47.91
N ASP A 119 -12.67 7.62 -46.62
CA ASP A 119 -11.67 7.91 -45.59
C ASP A 119 -11.43 6.67 -44.72
N LYS A 120 -10.24 6.57 -44.10
CA LYS A 120 -9.79 5.41 -43.33
C LYS A 120 -9.07 5.83 -42.06
N LEU A 121 -9.16 4.98 -41.05
CA LEU A 121 -8.39 5.11 -39.82
C LEU A 121 -6.92 4.77 -40.08
N SER A 122 -6.02 5.41 -39.36
CA SER A 122 -4.58 5.25 -39.43
C SER A 122 -4.01 5.15 -38.02
N SER A 123 -3.45 4.00 -37.66
CA SER A 123 -2.91 3.75 -36.31
C SER A 123 -3.86 4.12 -35.16
N PRO A 124 -5.16 3.73 -35.20
CA PRO A 124 -6.08 4.03 -34.11
C PRO A 124 -5.64 3.31 -32.83
N ASN A 125 -5.64 4.02 -31.70
CA ASN A 125 -5.19 3.46 -30.40
C ASN A 125 -6.30 3.29 -29.37
N GLY A 126 -7.44 3.97 -29.51
CA GLY A 126 -8.49 3.97 -28.51
C GLY A 126 -9.89 3.95 -29.11
N ILE A 127 -10.81 3.30 -28.43
CA ILE A 127 -12.23 3.20 -28.81
C ILE A 127 -13.14 3.39 -27.59
N PHE A 128 -14.26 4.07 -27.79
CA PHE A 128 -15.31 4.24 -26.79
C PHE A 128 -16.67 4.23 -27.47
N VAL A 129 -17.68 3.66 -26.81
CA VAL A 129 -19.05 3.62 -27.34
C VAL A 129 -19.98 4.26 -26.32
N ASP A 130 -20.73 5.28 -26.76
CA ASP A 130 -21.68 5.96 -25.86
C ASP A 130 -22.98 5.16 -25.65
N HIS A 131 -23.84 5.68 -24.77
CA HIS A 131 -25.13 5.08 -24.43
C HIS A 131 -26.13 5.01 -25.60
N GLU A 132 -25.92 5.77 -26.68
CA GLU A 132 -26.71 5.71 -27.91
C GLU A 132 -26.12 4.68 -28.91
N GLY A 133 -24.97 4.10 -28.61
CA GLY A 133 -24.23 3.17 -29.46
C GLY A 133 -23.30 3.86 -30.46
N ASN A 134 -23.11 5.18 -30.37
CA ASN A 134 -22.18 5.88 -31.26
C ASN A 134 -20.73 5.58 -30.85
N ILE A 135 -19.87 5.42 -31.85
CA ILE A 135 -18.50 4.96 -31.70
C ILE A 135 -17.56 6.14 -31.84
N TYR A 136 -16.71 6.36 -30.84
CA TYR A 136 -15.64 7.34 -30.83
C TYR A 136 -14.30 6.63 -30.93
N VAL A 137 -13.45 7.09 -31.84
CA VAL A 137 -12.18 6.43 -32.16
C VAL A 137 -11.07 7.45 -32.11
N ALA A 138 -10.04 7.18 -31.31
CA ALA A 138 -8.80 7.94 -31.31
C ALA A 138 -7.94 7.52 -32.51
N ASP A 139 -8.07 8.25 -33.61
CA ASP A 139 -7.39 8.01 -34.90
C ASP A 139 -6.00 8.67 -34.88
N THR A 140 -5.09 8.12 -34.06
CA THR A 140 -3.82 8.74 -33.67
C THR A 140 -2.95 9.12 -34.86
N GLY A 141 -2.83 8.25 -35.87
CA GLY A 141 -2.00 8.49 -37.04
C GLY A 141 -2.51 9.61 -37.94
N ASN A 142 -3.83 9.84 -37.95
CA ASN A 142 -4.46 10.98 -38.63
C ASN A 142 -4.71 12.18 -37.71
N LYS A 143 -4.27 12.13 -36.44
CA LYS A 143 -4.32 13.24 -35.48
C LYS A 143 -5.73 13.81 -35.26
N ARG A 144 -6.72 12.91 -35.12
CA ARG A 144 -8.13 13.27 -34.97
C ARG A 144 -8.89 12.25 -34.12
N VAL A 145 -10.05 12.66 -33.63
CA VAL A 145 -11.06 11.75 -33.08
C VAL A 145 -12.20 11.63 -34.09
N VAL A 146 -12.55 10.40 -34.46
CA VAL A 146 -13.64 10.10 -35.40
C VAL A 146 -14.86 9.64 -34.61
N HIS A 147 -16.02 10.24 -34.89
CA HIS A 147 -17.29 9.87 -34.27
C HIS A 147 -18.22 9.28 -35.34
N LEU A 148 -18.56 8.01 -35.17
CA LEU A 148 -19.32 7.19 -36.09
C LEU A 148 -20.64 6.74 -35.46
N ARG A 149 -21.65 6.52 -36.29
CA ARG A 149 -22.85 5.78 -35.91
C ARG A 149 -22.54 4.29 -35.71
N PRO A 150 -23.43 3.52 -35.05
CA PRO A 150 -23.28 2.07 -34.92
C PRO A 150 -23.08 1.31 -36.24
N ASP A 151 -23.63 1.83 -37.35
CA ASP A 151 -23.51 1.27 -38.69
C ASP A 151 -22.19 1.64 -39.41
N GLY A 152 -21.41 2.56 -38.84
CA GLY A 152 -20.16 3.05 -39.40
C GLY A 152 -20.28 4.34 -40.21
N GLU A 153 -21.45 4.97 -40.28
CA GLU A 153 -21.59 6.28 -40.91
C GLU A 153 -20.92 7.40 -40.10
N LEU A 154 -20.22 8.31 -40.78
CA LEU A 154 -19.56 9.44 -40.14
C LEU A 154 -20.56 10.46 -39.59
N ILE A 155 -20.46 10.76 -38.29
CA ILE A 155 -21.21 11.84 -37.65
C ILE A 155 -20.39 13.13 -37.67
N LYS A 156 -19.13 13.05 -37.19
CA LYS A 156 -18.22 14.20 -37.12
C LYS A 156 -16.77 13.76 -36.95
N ILE A 157 -15.87 14.68 -37.27
CA ILE A 157 -14.43 14.57 -36.98
C ILE A 157 -14.05 15.71 -36.05
N ILE A 158 -13.32 15.38 -34.99
CA ILE A 158 -12.75 16.34 -34.05
C ILE A 158 -11.25 16.38 -34.31
N GLY A 159 -10.81 17.47 -34.95
CA GLY A 159 -9.42 17.69 -35.33
C GLY A 159 -8.59 18.32 -34.21
N TYR A 160 -7.59 19.11 -34.61
CA TYR A 160 -6.71 19.84 -33.68
C TYR A 160 -7.52 20.71 -32.71
N PRO A 161 -7.20 20.72 -31.40
CA PRO A 161 -7.91 21.54 -30.44
C PRO A 161 -7.71 23.03 -30.72
N GLU A 162 -8.79 23.77 -30.86
CA GLU A 162 -8.76 25.22 -31.07
C GLU A 162 -9.18 25.94 -29.79
N PRO A 163 -8.24 26.52 -29.01
CA PRO A 163 -8.59 27.20 -27.77
C PRO A 163 -9.22 28.57 -28.04
N GLU A 164 -10.28 28.91 -27.30
CA GLU A 164 -10.89 30.25 -27.35
C GLU A 164 -9.93 31.35 -26.86
N VAL A 165 -8.96 30.98 -26.01
CA VAL A 165 -7.95 31.89 -25.44
C VAL A 165 -6.56 31.45 -25.90
N GLU A 166 -5.82 32.39 -26.51
CA GLU A 166 -4.42 32.15 -26.92
C GLU A 166 -3.54 31.79 -25.71
N GLY A 167 -2.64 30.84 -25.90
CA GLY A 167 -1.65 30.42 -24.89
C GLY A 167 -2.08 29.29 -23.95
N ILE A 168 -3.26 28.69 -24.15
CA ILE A 168 -3.65 27.45 -23.42
C ILE A 168 -2.84 26.25 -23.90
N LEU A 169 -2.61 26.14 -25.21
CA LEU A 169 -1.81 25.06 -25.79
C LEU A 169 -0.32 25.39 -25.71
N PRO A 170 0.55 24.41 -25.39
CA PRO A 170 2.00 24.56 -25.47
C PRO A 170 2.49 24.99 -26.87
N GLU A 171 3.60 25.72 -26.94
CA GLU A 171 4.15 26.25 -28.21
C GLU A 171 4.43 25.18 -29.27
N ASN A 172 4.73 23.94 -28.86
CA ASN A 172 4.99 22.79 -29.74
C ASN A 172 3.96 21.66 -29.55
N PHE A 173 2.72 22.00 -29.21
CA PHE A 173 1.68 21.00 -28.98
C PHE A 173 1.38 20.22 -30.27
N ASP A 174 1.62 18.90 -30.22
CA ASP A 174 1.26 17.97 -31.28
C ASP A 174 0.07 17.11 -30.85
N TYR A 175 -1.08 17.28 -31.51
CA TYR A 175 -2.28 16.54 -31.17
C TYR A 175 -2.22 15.11 -31.68
N LYS A 176 -2.12 14.14 -30.77
CA LYS A 176 -2.02 12.71 -31.05
C LYS A 176 -2.94 11.94 -30.10
N PRO A 177 -4.26 11.91 -30.37
CA PRO A 177 -5.21 11.28 -29.47
C PRO A 177 -4.93 9.78 -29.35
N VAL A 178 -4.86 9.25 -28.13
CA VAL A 178 -4.58 7.83 -27.83
C VAL A 178 -5.75 7.10 -27.18
N LYS A 179 -6.55 7.80 -26.36
CA LYS A 179 -7.77 7.28 -25.71
C LYS A 179 -8.85 8.34 -25.73
N VAL A 180 -10.10 7.91 -25.84
CA VAL A 180 -11.29 8.78 -25.80
C VAL A 180 -12.30 8.18 -24.83
N ALA A 181 -13.02 9.02 -24.10
CA ALA A 181 -14.19 8.65 -23.29
C ALA A 181 -15.22 9.78 -23.37
N ALA A 182 -16.51 9.47 -23.20
CA ALA A 182 -17.58 10.47 -23.18
C ALA A 182 -18.48 10.30 -21.97
N ASP A 183 -18.95 11.41 -21.39
CA ASP A 183 -19.98 11.34 -20.36
C ASP A 183 -21.41 11.29 -20.93
N ILE A 184 -22.39 11.08 -20.05
CA ILE A 184 -23.82 11.08 -20.41
C ILE A 184 -24.31 12.41 -21.00
N SER A 185 -23.58 13.51 -20.81
CA SER A 185 -23.90 14.82 -21.39
C SER A 185 -23.31 15.01 -22.79
N GLY A 186 -22.51 14.04 -23.27
CA GLY A 186 -21.80 14.09 -24.54
C GLY A 186 -20.54 14.93 -24.51
N ARG A 187 -20.00 15.28 -23.33
CA ARG A 187 -18.67 15.90 -23.22
C ARG A 187 -17.62 14.82 -23.44
N LEU A 188 -16.60 15.16 -24.21
CA LEU A 188 -15.54 14.23 -24.58
C LEU A 188 -14.26 14.52 -23.81
N TYR A 189 -13.60 13.45 -23.41
CA TYR A 189 -12.35 13.43 -22.69
C TYR A 189 -11.35 12.65 -23.54
N VAL A 190 -10.26 13.31 -23.93
CA VAL A 190 -9.27 12.75 -24.85
C VAL A 190 -7.90 12.81 -24.18
N LEU A 191 -7.25 11.64 -24.11
CA LEU A 191 -5.83 11.57 -23.82
C LEU A 191 -5.05 11.75 -25.12
N SER A 192 -3.98 12.53 -25.09
CA SER A 192 -3.06 12.71 -26.21
C SER A 192 -1.65 12.32 -25.77
N GLU A 193 -0.90 11.67 -26.65
CA GLU A 193 0.52 11.36 -26.44
C GLU A 193 1.32 12.66 -26.22
N ASP A 194 2.39 12.60 -25.43
CA ASP A 194 3.31 13.71 -25.16
C ASP A 194 2.63 14.94 -24.50
N THR A 195 1.49 14.74 -23.81
CA THR A 195 0.69 15.82 -23.19
C THR A 195 0.76 15.77 -21.67
N TYR A 196 1.31 16.83 -21.06
CA TYR A 196 1.57 16.91 -19.61
C TYR A 196 0.53 17.76 -18.86
N GLU A 197 -0.27 18.52 -19.58
CA GLU A 197 -1.30 19.41 -19.07
C GLU A 197 -2.56 18.67 -18.57
N GLY A 198 -2.65 17.36 -18.84
CA GLY A 198 -3.74 16.48 -18.40
C GLY A 198 -4.62 16.00 -19.55
N ILE A 199 -5.91 15.82 -19.27
CA ILE A 199 -6.91 15.30 -20.21
C ILE A 199 -7.52 16.45 -20.99
N LEU A 200 -7.57 16.36 -22.32
CA LEU A 200 -8.27 17.34 -23.15
C LEU A 200 -9.78 17.18 -22.99
N GLN A 201 -10.48 18.26 -22.72
CA GLN A 201 -11.94 18.28 -22.65
C GLN A 201 -12.52 18.98 -23.88
N PHE A 202 -13.50 18.33 -24.52
CA PHE A 202 -14.30 18.91 -25.59
C PHE A 202 -15.78 18.89 -25.21
N ASP A 203 -16.53 19.88 -25.70
CA ASP A 203 -17.97 19.90 -25.55
C ASP A 203 -18.67 18.91 -26.52
N ARG A 204 -20.00 18.83 -26.45
CA ARG A 204 -20.81 17.95 -27.32
C ARG A 204 -20.69 18.32 -28.81
N VAL A 205 -20.34 19.56 -29.13
CA VAL A 205 -20.18 20.03 -30.51
C VAL A 205 -18.81 19.62 -31.05
N GLY A 206 -17.81 19.46 -30.19
CA GLY A 206 -16.42 19.14 -30.51
C GLY A 206 -15.47 20.32 -30.30
N GLN A 207 -15.90 21.37 -29.60
CA GLN A 207 -15.08 22.54 -29.29
C GLN A 207 -14.22 22.29 -28.05
N PHE A 208 -12.94 22.64 -28.13
CA PHE A 208 -11.99 22.46 -27.04
C PHE A 208 -12.29 23.42 -25.89
N GLN A 209 -12.45 22.89 -24.68
CA GLN A 209 -12.76 23.65 -23.47
C GLN A 209 -11.54 23.91 -22.59
N GLY A 210 -10.51 23.05 -22.69
CA GLY A 210 -9.30 23.15 -21.88
C GLY A 210 -8.77 21.79 -21.43
N PHE A 211 -7.75 21.82 -20.58
CA PHE A 211 -7.21 20.65 -19.93
C PHE A 211 -7.78 20.47 -18.53
N ILE A 212 -8.02 19.22 -18.13
CA ILE A 212 -8.43 18.87 -16.77
C ILE A 212 -7.54 17.79 -16.17
N GLY A 213 -7.50 17.74 -14.84
CA GLY A 213 -6.85 16.64 -14.15
C GLY A 213 -5.32 16.65 -14.22
N ALA A 214 -4.69 17.77 -14.58
CA ALA A 214 -3.23 17.87 -14.64
C ALA A 214 -2.56 17.28 -13.37
N PRO A 215 -1.65 16.31 -13.50
CA PRO A 215 -0.93 15.79 -12.35
C PRO A 215 -0.08 16.88 -11.69
N MET A 216 -0.30 17.13 -10.41
CA MET A 216 0.47 18.14 -9.68
C MET A 216 1.78 17.56 -9.15
N VAL A 217 2.92 18.20 -9.46
CA VAL A 217 4.22 17.90 -8.85
C VAL A 217 4.42 18.79 -7.62
N LYS A 218 4.38 18.23 -6.41
CA LYS A 218 4.77 18.96 -5.19
C LYS A 218 6.29 18.92 -5.04
N PRO A 219 7.01 20.07 -4.98
CA PRO A 219 8.46 20.05 -4.79
C PRO A 219 8.79 19.58 -3.38
N SER A 220 9.68 18.59 -3.27
CA SER A 220 10.10 18.05 -1.98
C SER A 220 10.87 19.08 -1.14
N LEU A 221 10.98 18.86 0.18
CA LEU A 221 11.81 19.70 1.05
C LEU A 221 13.28 19.70 0.61
N TRP A 222 13.76 18.58 0.07
CA TRP A 222 15.11 18.45 -0.46
C TRP A 222 15.30 19.23 -1.77
N ASP A 223 14.30 19.27 -2.65
CA ASP A 223 14.31 20.08 -3.87
C ASP A 223 14.32 21.58 -3.53
N ARG A 224 13.55 21.99 -2.52
CA ARG A 224 13.55 23.36 -2.01
C ARG A 224 14.89 23.74 -1.40
N PHE A 225 15.52 22.83 -0.65
CA PHE A 225 16.85 23.04 -0.07
C PHE A 225 17.93 23.18 -1.15
N TRP A 226 17.97 22.30 -2.15
CA TRP A 226 18.92 22.41 -3.27
C TRP A 226 18.71 23.66 -4.11
N LYS A 227 17.47 24.16 -4.23
CA LYS A 227 17.17 25.41 -4.95
C LYS A 227 17.86 26.63 -4.33
N TRP A 228 18.23 26.60 -3.05
CA TRP A 228 19.02 27.67 -2.42
C TRP A 228 20.49 27.66 -2.84
N PHE A 229 21.05 26.51 -3.21
CA PHE A 229 22.46 26.37 -3.61
C PHE A 229 22.65 26.24 -5.14
N ALA A 230 21.57 26.04 -5.90
CA ALA A 230 21.61 25.90 -7.36
C ALA A 230 21.88 27.24 -8.07
N THR A 231 22.69 27.21 -9.13
CA THR A 231 22.90 28.37 -10.01
C THR A 231 21.67 28.66 -10.87
N GLU A 232 21.52 29.88 -11.40
CA GLU A 232 20.38 30.23 -12.28
C GLU A 232 20.29 29.33 -13.53
N GLU A 233 21.44 28.87 -14.04
CA GLU A 233 21.51 27.92 -15.16
C GLU A 233 21.12 26.48 -14.76
N GLN A 234 21.38 26.08 -13.51
CA GLN A 234 20.91 24.80 -12.97
C GLN A 234 19.41 24.84 -12.63
N LYS A 235 18.88 26.01 -12.24
CA LYS A 235 17.44 26.23 -12.01
C LYS A 235 16.66 26.19 -13.31
N SER A 236 17.17 26.78 -14.39
CA SER A 236 16.51 26.73 -15.71
C SER A 236 16.54 25.32 -16.33
N ARG A 237 17.61 24.54 -16.12
CA ARG A 237 17.68 23.12 -16.51
C ARG A 237 16.78 22.20 -15.67
N ARG A 238 16.45 22.58 -14.43
CA ARG A 238 15.51 21.87 -13.53
C ARG A 238 14.05 22.33 -13.66
N ALA A 239 13.76 23.33 -14.50
CA ALA A 239 12.42 23.89 -14.66
C ALA A 239 11.42 22.93 -15.38
N TYR A 240 11.87 21.77 -15.82
CA TYR A 240 11.01 20.72 -16.38
C TYR A 240 10.73 19.65 -15.33
N PHE A 241 10.03 20.02 -14.25
CA PHE A 241 9.22 19.03 -13.53
C PHE A 241 7.97 18.80 -14.38
N LEU A 242 8.12 18.11 -15.51
CA LEU A 242 6.97 17.73 -16.33
C LEU A 242 6.18 16.70 -15.50
N PRO A 243 4.88 16.93 -15.27
CA PRO A 243 3.99 15.93 -14.69
C PRO A 243 4.11 14.57 -15.40
N THR A 244 3.76 13.47 -14.74
CA THR A 244 3.62 12.19 -15.42
C THR A 244 2.33 12.17 -16.24
N GLU A 245 2.39 11.82 -17.52
CA GLU A 245 1.20 11.69 -18.37
C GLU A 245 0.25 10.57 -17.88
N TYR A 246 -1.04 10.67 -18.19
CA TYR A 246 -1.98 9.57 -17.95
C TYR A 246 -1.79 8.49 -19.03
N SER A 247 -1.74 7.22 -18.63
CA SER A 247 -1.66 6.10 -19.57
C SER A 247 -3.00 5.74 -20.18
N ASN A 248 -4.08 5.82 -19.40
CA ASN A 248 -5.41 5.43 -19.83
C ASN A 248 -6.50 6.10 -18.98
N ILE A 249 -7.72 6.13 -19.50
CA ILE A 249 -8.92 6.62 -18.82
C ILE A 249 -10.14 5.73 -19.11
N ASP A 250 -11.03 5.68 -18.13
CA ASP A 250 -12.40 5.20 -18.28
C ASP A 250 -13.37 6.08 -17.47
N ILE A 251 -14.68 5.98 -17.72
CA ILE A 251 -15.68 6.87 -17.13
C ILE A 251 -16.89 6.11 -16.58
N ASP A 252 -17.29 6.44 -15.35
CA ASP A 252 -18.49 5.87 -14.75
C ASP A 252 -19.78 6.57 -15.23
N GLU A 253 -20.94 5.95 -14.97
CA GLU A 253 -22.25 6.50 -15.39
C GLU A 253 -22.58 7.87 -14.78
N ARG A 254 -21.89 8.25 -13.69
CA ARG A 254 -22.06 9.55 -13.03
C ARG A 254 -21.11 10.61 -13.58
N GLY A 255 -20.23 10.24 -14.53
CA GLY A 255 -19.25 11.12 -15.15
C GLY A 255 -17.96 11.31 -14.35
N PHE A 256 -17.64 10.42 -13.40
CA PHE A 256 -16.31 10.40 -12.79
C PHE A 256 -15.33 9.67 -13.70
N ILE A 257 -14.17 10.29 -13.94
CA ILE A 257 -13.14 9.76 -14.80
C ILE A 257 -12.13 9.01 -13.95
N TYR A 258 -11.92 7.74 -14.24
CA TYR A 258 -10.87 6.94 -13.65
C TYR A 258 -9.66 6.97 -14.57
N ALA A 259 -8.50 7.34 -14.03
CA ALA A 259 -7.30 7.54 -14.83
C ALA A 259 -6.12 6.78 -14.23
N THR A 260 -5.33 6.12 -15.07
CA THR A 260 -4.09 5.46 -14.68
C THR A 260 -2.88 6.31 -15.03
N ILE A 261 -1.86 6.25 -14.17
CA ILE A 261 -0.57 6.93 -14.36
C ILE A 261 0.50 5.85 -14.42
N PRO A 262 1.41 5.84 -15.42
CA PRO A 262 2.53 4.92 -15.44
C PRO A 262 3.36 5.04 -14.16
N SER A 263 3.44 3.98 -13.37
CA SER A 263 4.30 3.93 -12.19
C SER A 263 5.77 3.90 -12.65
N GLY A 264 6.54 4.93 -12.32
CA GLY A 264 7.96 5.01 -12.70
C GLY A 264 8.64 6.30 -12.28
N ASP A 265 7.94 7.43 -12.39
CA ASP A 265 8.48 8.75 -12.02
C ASP A 265 7.78 9.30 -10.78
N ARG A 266 8.55 9.33 -9.69
CA ARG A 266 8.07 9.65 -8.34
C ARG A 266 7.40 11.01 -8.25
N VAL A 267 6.08 10.97 -8.03
CA VAL A 267 5.36 11.95 -7.22
C VAL A 267 4.34 11.19 -6.36
N GLU A 268 4.77 10.71 -5.20
CA GLU A 268 3.88 10.19 -4.13
C GLU A 268 2.78 9.21 -4.62
N ASP A 269 3.17 8.13 -5.30
CA ASP A 269 2.51 6.81 -5.41
C ASP A 269 0.99 6.76 -5.71
N ASP A 270 0.47 7.67 -6.52
CA ASP A 270 -0.93 7.63 -7.00
C ASP A 270 -1.02 7.10 -8.43
N ALA A 271 -0.94 5.77 -8.59
CA ALA A 271 -1.04 5.11 -9.91
C ALA A 271 -2.46 5.12 -10.49
N VAL A 272 -3.48 5.34 -9.65
CA VAL A 272 -4.88 5.49 -10.06
C VAL A 272 -5.46 6.76 -9.44
N ARG A 273 -6.30 7.45 -10.21
CA ARG A 273 -7.07 8.61 -9.76
C ARG A 273 -8.52 8.50 -10.18
N LYS A 274 -9.41 9.09 -9.38
CA LYS A 274 -10.82 9.27 -9.71
C LYS A 274 -11.08 10.76 -9.78
N LEU A 275 -11.18 11.30 -10.98
CA LEU A 275 -11.34 12.72 -11.23
C LEU A 275 -12.83 13.07 -11.30
N ASN A 276 -13.20 14.13 -10.59
CA ASN A 276 -14.49 14.77 -10.82
C ASN A 276 -14.47 15.55 -12.16
N PRO A 277 -15.63 16.02 -12.67
CA PRO A 277 -15.68 16.76 -13.93
C PRO A 277 -14.84 18.05 -13.98
N SER A 278 -14.39 18.57 -12.83
CA SER A 278 -13.49 19.72 -12.73
C SER A 278 -12.00 19.33 -12.70
N GLY A 279 -11.67 18.03 -12.79
CA GLY A 279 -10.30 17.53 -12.75
C GLY A 279 -9.72 17.34 -11.34
N GLY A 280 -10.51 17.49 -10.28
CA GLY A 280 -10.07 17.23 -8.91
C GLY A 280 -10.09 15.74 -8.60
N ASP A 281 -8.99 15.21 -8.06
CA ASP A 281 -8.94 13.83 -7.59
C ASP A 281 -9.75 13.65 -6.30
N VAL A 282 -10.74 12.76 -6.37
CA VAL A 282 -11.69 12.41 -5.30
C VAL A 282 -11.58 10.94 -4.90
N LEU A 283 -10.58 10.19 -5.39
CA LEU A 283 -10.36 8.81 -4.98
C LEU A 283 -10.00 8.76 -3.50
N ARG A 284 -10.82 8.04 -2.73
CA ARG A 284 -10.51 7.73 -1.33
C ARG A 284 -9.48 6.61 -1.34
N ARG A 285 -8.44 6.75 -0.51
CA ARG A 285 -7.32 5.81 -0.41
C ARG A 285 -7.24 5.32 1.03
N ASN A 286 -8.33 4.70 1.48
CA ASN A 286 -8.52 4.20 2.84
C ASN A 286 -8.15 2.72 2.96
N GLY A 287 -7.94 2.02 1.82
CA GLY A 287 -7.31 0.71 1.81
C GLY A 287 -6.00 0.70 2.61
N PHE A 288 -5.57 -0.46 3.10
CA PHE A 288 -4.27 -0.59 3.77
C PHE A 288 -3.15 -0.02 2.91
N HIS A 289 -3.32 -0.19 1.60
CA HIS A 289 -2.35 0.16 0.57
C HIS A 289 -3.01 1.01 -0.49
N ARG A 290 -2.19 1.86 -1.11
CA ARG A 290 -2.65 2.63 -2.26
C ARG A 290 -2.89 1.70 -3.46
N PRO A 291 -3.78 2.07 -4.41
CA PRO A 291 -4.00 1.30 -5.63
C PRO A 291 -2.81 1.41 -6.60
N VAL A 292 -1.71 0.72 -6.29
CA VAL A 292 -0.44 0.77 -7.05
C VAL A 292 -0.04 -0.57 -7.66
N GLY A 293 -0.87 -1.61 -7.47
CA GLY A 293 -0.59 -2.96 -7.92
C GLY A 293 0.27 -3.71 -6.91
N ASP A 294 1.44 -4.17 -7.35
CA ASP A 294 2.40 -4.83 -6.46
C ASP A 294 3.09 -3.83 -5.54
N ILE A 295 3.05 -4.10 -4.22
CA ILE A 295 3.70 -3.29 -3.19
C ILE A 295 5.17 -3.64 -3.09
N ASP A 296 5.46 -4.92 -2.86
CA ASP A 296 6.81 -5.46 -2.91
C ASP A 296 7.09 -6.07 -4.29
N TYR A 297 8.25 -5.73 -4.84
CA TYR A 297 8.64 -6.17 -6.16
C TYR A 297 10.16 -6.32 -6.28
N PRO A 298 10.64 -7.31 -7.05
CA PRO A 298 12.07 -7.57 -7.15
C PRO A 298 12.85 -6.36 -7.66
N THR A 299 13.95 -6.05 -6.97
CA THR A 299 14.89 -5.01 -7.40
C THR A 299 15.83 -5.54 -8.49
N ILE A 300 16.57 -4.63 -9.15
CA ILE A 300 17.59 -4.98 -10.16
C ILE A 300 18.69 -5.89 -9.59
N TRP A 301 18.82 -5.93 -8.26
CA TRP A 301 19.83 -6.70 -7.54
C TRP A 301 19.37 -8.11 -7.17
N GLU A 302 18.10 -8.44 -7.44
CA GLU A 302 17.51 -9.76 -7.21
C GLU A 302 17.41 -10.55 -8.51
N ASP A 303 17.57 -11.88 -8.42
CA ASP A 303 17.49 -12.79 -9.56
C ASP A 303 16.02 -13.03 -9.96
N ALA A 304 15.42 -12.02 -10.61
CA ALA A 304 14.04 -12.03 -11.06
C ALA A 304 13.88 -11.64 -12.53
N ASN A 305 13.00 -12.34 -13.24
CA ASN A 305 12.72 -12.08 -14.66
C ASN A 305 12.04 -10.73 -14.92
N ILE A 306 11.33 -10.18 -13.92
CA ILE A 306 10.60 -8.91 -14.02
C ILE A 306 10.86 -8.10 -12.75
N THR A 307 11.55 -6.98 -12.90
CA THR A 307 11.91 -6.07 -11.81
C THR A 307 11.11 -4.77 -11.87
N GLY A 308 11.00 -4.07 -10.74
CA GLY A 308 10.30 -2.79 -10.66
C GLY A 308 8.78 -2.88 -10.41
N PRO A 309 8.13 -1.71 -10.22
CA PRO A 309 6.72 -1.61 -9.84
C PRO A 309 5.77 -2.08 -10.95
N SER A 310 4.50 -2.30 -10.61
CA SER A 310 3.44 -2.52 -11.61
C SER A 310 3.25 -1.26 -12.46
N THR A 311 3.06 -1.43 -13.77
CA THR A 311 2.79 -0.32 -14.70
C THR A 311 1.42 -0.52 -15.32
N PHE A 312 0.46 0.32 -14.94
CA PHE A 312 -0.90 0.21 -15.44
C PHE A 312 -1.05 0.75 -16.86
N VAL A 313 -1.62 -0.10 -17.72
CA VAL A 313 -1.89 0.20 -19.13
C VAL A 313 -3.36 0.39 -19.44
N ASP A 314 -4.25 -0.15 -18.62
CA ASP A 314 -5.69 0.02 -18.80
C ASP A 314 -6.45 -0.03 -17.48
N ILE A 315 -7.66 0.54 -17.52
CA ILE A 315 -8.60 0.60 -16.41
C ILE A 315 -10.03 0.42 -16.94
N ALA A 316 -10.81 -0.40 -16.27
CA ALA A 316 -12.24 -0.58 -16.56
C ALA A 316 -13.06 -0.46 -15.29
N VAL A 317 -14.03 0.44 -15.32
CA VAL A 317 -14.99 0.68 -14.26
C VAL A 317 -16.19 -0.22 -14.49
N GLN A 318 -16.51 -1.02 -13.47
CA GLN A 318 -17.70 -1.86 -13.46
C GLN A 318 -18.74 -1.27 -12.50
N ASP A 319 -19.89 -1.92 -12.43
CA ASP A 319 -20.97 -1.52 -11.52
C ASP A 319 -20.53 -1.54 -10.04
N TYR A 320 -21.26 -0.79 -9.21
CA TYR A 320 -21.09 -0.70 -7.76
C TYR A 320 -19.77 -0.05 -7.29
N ASP A 321 -19.24 0.88 -8.09
CA ASP A 321 -18.02 1.64 -7.82
C ASP A 321 -16.76 0.77 -7.63
N ILE A 322 -16.72 -0.37 -8.32
CA ILE A 322 -15.57 -1.25 -8.40
C ILE A 322 -14.83 -0.96 -9.71
N TYR A 323 -13.51 -1.03 -9.71
CA TYR A 323 -12.70 -0.84 -10.91
C TYR A 323 -11.57 -1.84 -10.98
N ASN A 324 -11.22 -2.22 -12.20
CA ASN A 324 -10.17 -3.18 -12.53
C ASN A 324 -9.03 -2.42 -13.21
N VAL A 325 -7.78 -2.69 -12.81
CA VAL A 325 -6.59 -2.14 -13.47
C VAL A 325 -5.67 -3.24 -13.96
N LEU A 326 -5.15 -3.05 -15.17
CA LEU A 326 -4.33 -4.02 -15.88
C LEU A 326 -2.85 -3.63 -15.82
N ASP A 327 -2.03 -4.49 -15.22
CA ASP A 327 -0.58 -4.35 -15.18
C ASP A 327 0.09 -4.97 -16.42
N ARG A 328 0.91 -4.15 -17.08
CA ARG A 328 1.71 -4.54 -18.24
C ARG A 328 2.85 -5.47 -17.88
N ASN A 329 3.52 -5.23 -16.75
CA ASN A 329 4.82 -5.83 -16.47
C ASN A 329 4.67 -7.32 -16.18
N ARG A 330 3.75 -7.66 -15.27
CA ARG A 330 3.47 -9.03 -14.83
C ARG A 330 2.16 -9.58 -15.36
N GLY A 331 1.40 -8.84 -16.16
CA GLY A 331 0.14 -9.32 -16.74
C GLY A 331 -0.88 -9.67 -15.67
N ARG A 332 -0.99 -8.81 -14.65
CA ARG A 332 -1.90 -8.97 -13.51
C ARG A 332 -3.07 -8.02 -13.64
N VAL A 333 -4.23 -8.43 -13.13
CA VAL A 333 -5.38 -7.56 -12.92
C VAL A 333 -5.55 -7.37 -11.43
N PHE A 334 -5.63 -6.12 -11.00
CA PHE A 334 -5.94 -5.73 -9.64
C PHE A 334 -7.32 -5.09 -9.63
N THR A 335 -8.20 -5.56 -8.74
CA THR A 335 -9.56 -5.03 -8.63
C THR A 335 -9.71 -4.32 -7.29
N TYR A 336 -10.21 -3.09 -7.32
CA TYR A 336 -10.33 -2.23 -6.15
C TYR A 336 -11.76 -1.70 -5.98
N ASP A 337 -12.13 -1.36 -4.75
CA ASP A 337 -13.33 -0.56 -4.47
C ASP A 337 -13.05 0.96 -4.56
N ASN A 338 -14.11 1.77 -4.48
CA ASN A 338 -14.04 3.24 -4.47
C ASN A 338 -13.24 3.85 -3.30
N ASN A 339 -12.91 3.07 -2.27
CA ASN A 339 -12.09 3.49 -1.15
C ASN A 339 -10.64 3.02 -1.27
N GLY A 340 -10.26 2.38 -2.38
CA GLY A 340 -8.93 1.91 -2.65
C GLY A 340 -8.57 0.59 -1.97
N TYR A 341 -9.54 -0.16 -1.42
CA TYR A 341 -9.28 -1.51 -0.92
C TYR A 341 -9.09 -2.47 -2.09
N LEU A 342 -8.00 -3.22 -2.07
CA LEU A 342 -7.79 -4.34 -3.00
C LEU A 342 -8.79 -5.45 -2.67
N LEU A 343 -9.66 -5.78 -3.61
CA LEU A 343 -10.64 -6.86 -3.48
C LEU A 343 -10.01 -8.22 -3.78
N TYR A 344 -9.26 -8.30 -4.89
CA TYR A 344 -8.56 -9.48 -5.34
C TYR A 344 -7.59 -9.16 -6.48
N THR A 345 -6.64 -10.08 -6.71
CA THR A 345 -5.69 -10.03 -7.82
C THR A 345 -5.66 -11.35 -8.56
N PHE A 346 -5.54 -11.32 -9.88
CA PHE A 346 -5.29 -12.53 -10.69
C PHE A 346 -4.47 -12.18 -11.94
N GLY A 347 -4.21 -13.18 -12.78
CA GLY A 347 -3.38 -13.02 -13.98
C GLY A 347 -1.90 -13.20 -13.69
N TYR A 348 -1.18 -13.60 -14.72
CA TYR A 348 0.28 -13.66 -14.72
C TYR A 348 0.78 -13.69 -16.16
N ARG A 349 2.01 -13.21 -16.37
CA ARG A 349 2.64 -13.17 -17.69
C ARG A 349 3.29 -14.50 -18.04
N LEU A 350 2.63 -15.32 -18.88
CA LEU A 350 3.14 -16.63 -19.34
C LEU A 350 2.69 -16.95 -20.76
N GLU A 351 3.53 -17.70 -21.48
CA GLU A 351 3.18 -18.32 -22.77
C GLU A 351 2.41 -19.64 -22.54
N LYS A 352 1.27 -19.60 -21.84
CA LYS A 352 0.39 -20.75 -21.56
C LYS A 352 -1.08 -20.38 -21.72
N TYR A 353 -1.94 -21.39 -21.88
CA TYR A 353 -3.39 -21.20 -21.95
C TYR A 353 -3.90 -20.37 -20.76
N GLY A 354 -4.68 -19.33 -21.03
CA GLY A 354 -5.27 -18.47 -20.00
C GLY A 354 -4.29 -17.54 -19.28
N ALA A 355 -3.08 -17.36 -19.81
CA ALA A 355 -2.13 -16.37 -19.36
C ALA A 355 -1.88 -15.33 -20.45
N MET A 356 -1.44 -14.15 -20.04
CA MET A 356 -1.19 -13.02 -20.93
C MET A 356 0.30 -12.91 -21.25
N VAL A 357 0.64 -12.34 -22.39
CA VAL A 357 2.04 -12.10 -22.80
C VAL A 357 2.29 -10.63 -23.12
N SER A 358 1.32 -9.95 -23.72
CA SER A 358 1.34 -8.51 -23.95
C SER A 358 -0.08 -7.96 -23.87
N PRO A 359 -0.67 -7.91 -22.66
CA PRO A 359 -2.01 -7.39 -22.47
C PRO A 359 -2.01 -5.88 -22.71
N VAL A 360 -2.99 -5.37 -23.46
CA VAL A 360 -3.08 -3.97 -23.88
C VAL A 360 -4.37 -3.28 -23.46
N ALA A 361 -5.46 -4.03 -23.36
CA ALA A 361 -6.76 -3.51 -22.94
C ALA A 361 -7.56 -4.53 -22.14
N LEU A 362 -8.47 -4.07 -21.31
CA LEU A 362 -9.34 -4.81 -20.41
C LEU A 362 -10.71 -4.11 -20.34
N ASP A 363 -11.77 -4.91 -20.34
CA ASP A 363 -13.12 -4.42 -20.04
C ASP A 363 -13.99 -5.54 -19.44
N THR A 364 -15.22 -5.23 -19.04
CA THR A 364 -16.14 -6.14 -18.35
C THR A 364 -17.37 -6.44 -19.18
N LEU A 365 -17.74 -7.72 -19.25
CA LEU A 365 -18.97 -8.22 -19.90
C LEU A 365 -19.81 -8.92 -18.85
N GLY A 366 -20.76 -8.20 -18.26
CA GLY A 366 -21.45 -8.66 -17.06
C GLY A 366 -20.45 -8.83 -15.90
N ASP A 367 -20.32 -10.07 -15.40
CA ASP A 367 -19.34 -10.41 -14.35
C ASP A 367 -18.02 -10.99 -14.91
N HIS A 368 -17.91 -11.14 -16.23
CA HIS A 368 -16.70 -11.62 -16.90
C HIS A 368 -15.72 -10.48 -17.17
N ILE A 369 -14.43 -10.77 -17.10
CA ILE A 369 -13.36 -9.84 -17.45
C ILE A 369 -12.75 -10.27 -18.79
N LEU A 370 -12.74 -9.36 -19.76
CA LEU A 370 -12.12 -9.55 -21.07
C LEU A 370 -10.77 -8.87 -21.06
N ILE A 371 -9.74 -9.55 -21.57
CA ILE A 371 -8.41 -8.95 -21.73
C ILE A 371 -7.90 -9.20 -23.14
N LEU A 372 -7.53 -8.12 -23.83
CA LEU A 372 -6.95 -8.14 -25.16
C LEU A 372 -5.43 -8.29 -25.09
N ASP A 373 -4.92 -9.34 -25.73
CA ASP A 373 -3.49 -9.58 -25.88
C ASP A 373 -3.04 -9.29 -27.32
N ASN A 374 -2.16 -8.31 -27.45
CA ASN A 374 -1.65 -7.84 -28.74
C ASN A 374 -0.65 -8.82 -29.36
N ARG A 375 0.16 -9.56 -28.56
CA ARG A 375 1.19 -10.44 -29.14
C ARG A 375 0.57 -11.65 -29.84
N HIS A 376 -0.52 -12.16 -29.31
CA HIS A 376 -1.21 -13.32 -29.88
C HIS A 376 -2.45 -12.97 -30.71
N ASN A 377 -2.88 -11.70 -30.73
CA ASN A 377 -4.12 -11.26 -31.37
C ASN A 377 -5.33 -12.06 -30.86
N ILE A 378 -5.48 -12.12 -29.53
CA ILE A 378 -6.58 -12.85 -28.87
C ILE A 378 -7.25 -12.00 -27.81
N ILE A 379 -8.51 -12.33 -27.52
CA ILE A 379 -9.17 -11.92 -26.27
C ILE A 379 -9.24 -13.14 -25.36
N VAL A 380 -8.77 -12.99 -24.13
CA VAL A 380 -8.97 -13.99 -23.08
C VAL A 380 -10.15 -13.55 -22.23
N VAL A 381 -11.17 -14.40 -22.17
CA VAL A 381 -12.37 -14.18 -21.35
C VAL A 381 -12.19 -14.92 -20.04
N TYR A 382 -12.28 -14.20 -18.93
CA TYR A 382 -12.22 -14.76 -17.59
C TYR A 382 -13.59 -14.74 -16.94
N ARG A 383 -14.01 -15.87 -16.40
CA ARG A 383 -15.22 -15.99 -15.58
C ARG A 383 -14.89 -15.88 -14.10
N PRO A 384 -15.76 -15.30 -13.27
CA PRO A 384 -15.57 -15.29 -11.83
C PRO A 384 -15.73 -16.70 -11.26
N THR A 385 -15.00 -17.00 -10.19
CA THR A 385 -15.26 -18.14 -9.33
C THR A 385 -16.33 -17.79 -8.30
N ASP A 386 -16.85 -18.80 -7.59
CA ASP A 386 -17.77 -18.55 -6.47
C ASP A 386 -17.18 -17.61 -5.41
N TYR A 387 -15.85 -17.56 -5.28
CA TYR A 387 -15.16 -16.65 -4.38
C TYR A 387 -15.33 -15.19 -4.82
N ALA A 388 -14.95 -14.85 -6.06
CA ALA A 388 -15.12 -13.49 -6.58
C ALA A 388 -16.60 -13.09 -6.66
N HIS A 389 -17.46 -14.00 -7.10
CA HIS A 389 -18.89 -13.75 -7.16
C HIS A 389 -19.47 -13.42 -5.78
N SER A 390 -19.01 -14.09 -4.71
CA SER A 390 -19.45 -13.77 -3.33
C SER A 390 -18.99 -12.36 -2.91
N ILE A 391 -17.77 -11.94 -3.27
CA ILE A 391 -17.29 -10.58 -2.99
C ILE A 391 -18.14 -9.56 -3.74
N LEU A 392 -18.30 -9.72 -5.06
CA LEU A 392 -19.07 -8.80 -5.90
C LEU A 392 -20.53 -8.70 -5.44
N ALA A 393 -21.18 -9.83 -5.13
CA ALA A 393 -22.53 -9.87 -4.61
C ALA A 393 -22.65 -9.17 -3.24
N ALA A 394 -21.63 -9.26 -2.38
CA ALA A 394 -21.64 -8.56 -1.10
C ALA A 394 -21.69 -7.03 -1.28
N PHE A 395 -20.96 -6.48 -2.25
CA PHE A 395 -21.01 -5.06 -2.62
C PHE A 395 -22.33 -4.68 -3.28
N GLU A 396 -22.82 -5.49 -4.21
CA GLU A 396 -24.12 -5.27 -4.86
C GLU A 396 -25.24 -5.18 -3.82
N TYR A 397 -25.35 -6.16 -2.92
CA TYR A 397 -26.37 -6.17 -1.87
C TYR A 397 -26.20 -4.99 -0.91
N HIS A 398 -24.96 -4.65 -0.56
CA HIS A 398 -24.70 -3.47 0.27
C HIS A 398 -25.18 -2.18 -0.40
N TYR A 399 -24.88 -2.01 -1.68
CA TYR A 399 -25.28 -0.84 -2.47
C TYR A 399 -26.81 -0.74 -2.62
N LYS A 400 -27.48 -1.89 -2.79
CA LYS A 400 -28.96 -1.99 -2.84
C LYS A 400 -29.63 -1.83 -1.47
N GLY A 401 -28.86 -1.76 -0.38
CA GLY A 401 -29.36 -1.65 1.00
C GLY A 401 -29.84 -2.98 1.61
N ASP A 402 -29.58 -4.11 0.97
CA ASP A 402 -29.90 -5.45 1.47
C ASP A 402 -28.73 -5.98 2.33
N TYR A 403 -28.61 -5.42 3.54
CA TYR A 403 -27.47 -5.66 4.42
C TYR A 403 -27.38 -7.10 4.95
N ASP A 404 -28.51 -7.80 5.08
CA ASP A 404 -28.54 -9.18 5.58
C ASP A 404 -27.93 -10.13 4.54
N LYS A 405 -28.30 -10.00 3.26
CA LYS A 405 -27.68 -10.78 2.18
C LYS A 405 -26.21 -10.41 1.97
N SER A 406 -25.85 -9.13 2.10
CA SER A 406 -24.45 -8.71 2.07
C SER A 406 -23.63 -9.43 3.16
N THR A 407 -24.19 -9.54 4.37
CA THR A 407 -23.56 -10.25 5.50
C THR A 407 -23.41 -11.74 5.20
N GLU A 408 -24.44 -12.41 4.65
CA GLU A 408 -24.36 -13.81 4.23
C GLU A 408 -23.24 -14.03 3.19
N MET A 409 -23.08 -13.09 2.25
CA MET A 409 -22.02 -13.17 1.26
C MET A 409 -20.63 -13.01 1.90
N TRP A 410 -20.44 -12.10 2.87
CA TRP A 410 -19.18 -11.97 3.59
C TRP A 410 -18.84 -13.23 4.41
N GLU A 411 -19.83 -13.85 5.06
CA GLU A 411 -19.63 -15.15 5.70
C GLU A 411 -19.18 -16.22 4.70
N LYS A 412 -19.78 -16.23 3.50
CA LYS A 412 -19.39 -17.15 2.42
C LYS A 412 -17.96 -16.89 1.94
N VAL A 413 -17.54 -15.63 1.82
CA VAL A 413 -16.15 -15.25 1.51
C VAL A 413 -15.19 -15.83 2.54
N LEU A 414 -15.48 -15.72 3.84
CA LEU A 414 -14.63 -16.28 4.90
C LEU A 414 -14.54 -17.82 4.88
N ARG A 415 -15.56 -18.51 4.34
CA ARG A 415 -15.49 -19.98 4.14
C ARG A 415 -14.49 -20.36 3.05
N TYR A 416 -14.26 -19.49 2.07
CA TYR A 416 -13.24 -19.69 1.03
C TYR A 416 -11.86 -19.17 1.46
N ASN A 417 -11.83 -18.04 2.16
CA ASN A 417 -10.60 -17.37 2.59
C ASN A 417 -10.76 -16.81 4.01
N THR A 418 -10.26 -17.52 5.01
CA THR A 418 -10.31 -17.11 6.42
C THR A 418 -9.44 -15.89 6.74
N ASN A 419 -8.56 -15.51 5.83
CA ASN A 419 -7.63 -14.39 5.98
C ASN A 419 -8.11 -13.15 5.18
N ASN A 420 -9.40 -13.10 4.79
CA ASN A 420 -9.92 -11.97 4.03
C ASN A 420 -10.33 -10.82 4.98
N ASP A 421 -9.47 -9.81 5.07
CA ASP A 421 -9.66 -8.64 5.95
C ASP A 421 -10.92 -7.84 5.63
N LEU A 422 -11.26 -7.74 4.34
CA LEU A 422 -12.44 -7.02 3.87
C LEU A 422 -13.74 -7.69 4.33
N ALA A 423 -13.79 -9.02 4.32
CA ALA A 423 -14.93 -9.77 4.80
C ALA A 423 -15.14 -9.57 6.30
N TYR A 424 -14.07 -9.60 7.10
CA TYR A 424 -14.16 -9.23 8.52
C TYR A 424 -14.64 -7.79 8.71
N THR A 425 -14.14 -6.84 7.92
CA THR A 425 -14.65 -5.46 7.95
C THR A 425 -16.15 -5.39 7.62
N GLY A 426 -16.61 -6.13 6.60
CA GLY A 426 -18.02 -6.21 6.23
C GLY A 426 -18.90 -6.74 7.36
N LEU A 427 -18.47 -7.82 8.03
CA LEU A 427 -19.15 -8.39 9.19
C LEU A 427 -19.11 -7.47 10.42
N GLY A 428 -17.99 -6.79 10.66
CA GLY A 428 -17.87 -5.79 11.73
C GLY A 428 -18.88 -4.64 11.55
N ARG A 429 -19.01 -4.13 10.32
CA ARG A 429 -20.02 -3.11 9.98
C ARG A 429 -21.45 -3.64 10.13
N ALA A 430 -21.68 -4.94 9.86
CA ALA A 430 -22.97 -5.57 10.12
C ALA A 430 -23.28 -5.66 11.61
N ALA A 431 -22.32 -6.08 12.43
CA ALA A 431 -22.45 -6.10 13.89
C ALA A 431 -22.70 -4.70 14.47
N MET A 432 -22.02 -3.66 13.97
CA MET A 432 -22.30 -2.27 14.36
C MET A 432 -23.74 -1.85 14.10
N ARG A 433 -24.37 -2.29 12.99
CA ARG A 433 -25.78 -1.98 12.69
C ARG A 433 -26.76 -2.66 13.63
N LEU A 434 -26.35 -3.75 14.27
CA LEU A 434 -27.12 -4.49 15.27
C LEU A 434 -26.84 -4.02 16.70
N ASP A 435 -26.12 -2.91 16.87
CA ASP A 435 -25.62 -2.39 18.14
C ASP A 435 -24.75 -3.40 18.94
N ASP A 436 -24.22 -4.45 18.29
CA ASP A 436 -23.27 -5.39 18.89
C ASP A 436 -21.84 -4.89 18.70
N PHE A 437 -21.50 -3.84 19.47
CA PHE A 437 -20.20 -3.17 19.35
C PHE A 437 -19.03 -4.04 19.78
N ALA A 438 -19.24 -4.99 20.70
CA ALA A 438 -18.18 -5.89 21.16
C ALA A 438 -17.75 -6.86 20.05
N THR A 439 -18.73 -7.50 19.39
CA THR A 439 -18.47 -8.38 18.23
C THR A 439 -17.93 -7.58 17.05
N ALA A 440 -18.43 -6.36 16.82
CA ALA A 440 -17.90 -5.47 15.80
C ALA A 440 -16.40 -5.18 16.00
N MET A 441 -15.99 -4.84 17.23
CA MET A 441 -14.58 -4.64 17.58
C MET A 441 -13.71 -5.88 17.32
N GLU A 442 -14.23 -7.09 17.60
CA GLU A 442 -13.51 -8.33 17.31
C GLU A 442 -13.27 -8.49 15.80
N TYR A 443 -14.31 -8.33 15.00
CA TYR A 443 -14.20 -8.41 13.54
C TYR A 443 -13.29 -7.33 12.95
N PHE A 444 -13.40 -6.08 13.38
CA PHE A 444 -12.49 -5.02 12.91
C PHE A 444 -11.04 -5.28 13.29
N LYS A 445 -10.81 -5.90 14.45
CA LYS A 445 -9.47 -6.32 14.85
C LYS A 445 -8.92 -7.43 13.95
N LEU A 446 -9.75 -8.43 13.62
CA LEU A 446 -9.38 -9.51 12.71
C LEU A 446 -9.10 -8.99 11.29
N GLY A 447 -9.91 -8.05 10.81
CA GLY A 447 -9.71 -7.42 9.51
C GLY A 447 -8.83 -6.17 9.53
N ASN A 448 -7.96 -6.00 10.54
CA ASN A 448 -7.01 -4.88 10.68
C ASN A 448 -7.58 -3.45 10.49
N ASN A 449 -8.87 -3.25 10.63
CA ASN A 449 -9.56 -1.98 10.38
C ASN A 449 -9.62 -1.14 11.66
N ARG A 450 -8.63 -0.27 11.84
CA ARG A 450 -8.45 0.52 13.07
C ARG A 450 -9.44 1.67 13.20
N ASP A 451 -9.87 2.24 12.08
CA ASP A 451 -10.80 3.38 12.06
C ASP A 451 -12.19 2.92 12.52
N ASP A 452 -12.76 1.89 11.88
CA ASP A 452 -14.06 1.36 12.28
C ASP A 452 -13.99 0.69 13.68
N TYR A 453 -12.83 0.13 14.07
CA TYR A 453 -12.60 -0.34 15.45
C TYR A 453 -12.70 0.80 16.47
N SER A 454 -12.12 1.96 16.15
CA SER A 454 -12.17 3.15 17.01
C SER A 454 -13.60 3.63 17.22
N ASP A 455 -14.39 3.65 16.14
CA ASP A 455 -15.81 3.98 16.20
C ASP A 455 -16.59 2.98 17.07
N ALA A 456 -16.40 1.68 16.83
CA ALA A 456 -17.04 0.64 17.64
C ALA A 456 -16.64 0.73 19.13
N LEU A 457 -15.36 0.99 19.43
CA LEU A 457 -14.87 1.22 20.80
C LEU A 457 -15.53 2.44 21.44
N SER A 458 -15.75 3.52 20.68
CA SER A 458 -16.45 4.72 21.17
C SER A 458 -17.87 4.41 21.62
N TYR A 459 -18.62 3.65 20.81
CA TYR A 459 -19.99 3.24 21.15
C TYR A 459 -20.02 2.24 22.31
N TYR A 460 -19.16 1.22 22.27
CA TYR A 460 -19.03 0.24 23.34
C TYR A 460 -18.70 0.89 24.69
N ARG A 461 -17.76 1.86 24.71
CA ARG A 461 -17.44 2.63 25.92
C ARG A 461 -18.65 3.36 26.47
N LYS A 462 -19.46 3.99 25.61
CA LYS A 462 -20.67 4.72 26.02
C LYS A 462 -21.69 3.79 26.65
N GLU A 463 -21.90 2.61 26.06
CA GLU A 463 -22.80 1.57 26.58
C GLU A 463 -22.34 1.08 27.95
N VAL A 464 -21.07 0.66 28.08
CA VAL A 464 -20.49 0.17 29.34
C VAL A 464 -20.55 1.22 30.45
N ILE A 465 -20.25 2.49 30.14
CA ILE A 465 -20.34 3.59 31.10
C ILE A 465 -21.80 3.85 31.49
N GLY A 466 -22.73 3.81 30.53
CA GLY A 466 -24.15 3.96 30.78
C GLY A 466 -24.67 2.91 31.77
N ASP A 467 -24.40 1.64 31.49
CA ASP A 467 -24.85 0.50 32.30
C ASP A 467 -24.23 0.46 33.69
N ASN A 468 -23.01 0.97 33.83
CA ASN A 468 -22.26 0.95 35.09
C ASN A 468 -22.18 2.31 35.79
N PHE A 469 -22.89 3.33 35.32
CA PHE A 469 -22.79 4.71 35.78
C PHE A 469 -22.87 4.83 37.31
N ASN A 470 -23.89 4.22 37.92
CA ASN A 470 -24.10 4.24 39.37
C ASN A 470 -22.95 3.59 40.15
N LYS A 471 -22.38 2.49 39.64
CA LYS A 471 -21.24 1.81 40.27
C LYS A 471 -19.98 2.67 40.18
N ILE A 472 -19.72 3.26 39.01
CA ILE A 472 -18.55 4.11 38.75
C ILE A 472 -18.58 5.33 39.68
N VAL A 473 -19.70 6.05 39.75
CA VAL A 473 -19.85 7.23 40.63
C VAL A 473 -19.68 6.83 42.10
N SER A 474 -20.25 5.69 42.52
CA SER A 474 -20.09 5.20 43.89
C SER A 474 -18.62 4.89 44.24
N ILE A 475 -17.88 4.27 43.33
CA ILE A 475 -16.44 3.99 43.51
C ILE A 475 -15.65 5.30 43.59
N ILE A 476 -15.92 6.27 42.72
CA ILE A 476 -15.23 7.58 42.73
C ILE A 476 -15.46 8.28 44.07
N VAL A 477 -16.71 8.34 44.55
CA VAL A 477 -17.04 8.93 45.86
C VAL A 477 -16.31 8.19 46.98
N LEU A 478 -16.25 6.85 46.92
CA LEU A 478 -15.58 6.05 47.94
C LEU A 478 -14.05 6.26 47.93
N ILE A 479 -13.44 6.43 46.76
CA ILE A 479 -12.02 6.81 46.62
C ILE A 479 -11.77 8.20 47.20
N VAL A 480 -12.62 9.18 46.90
CA VAL A 480 -12.49 10.55 47.45
C VAL A 480 -12.61 10.51 48.98
N ILE A 481 -13.60 9.80 49.52
CA ILE A 481 -13.76 9.59 50.97
C ILE A 481 -12.52 8.90 51.54
N LEU A 482 -12.01 7.85 50.89
CA LEU A 482 -10.81 7.14 51.33
C LEU A 482 -9.59 8.06 51.35
N ILE A 483 -9.37 8.89 50.32
CA ILE A 483 -8.29 9.87 50.27
C ILE A 483 -8.45 10.90 51.40
N MET A 484 -9.66 11.38 51.66
CA MET A 484 -9.94 12.32 52.76
C MET A 484 -9.67 11.68 54.14
N VAL A 485 -10.09 10.44 54.33
CA VAL A 485 -9.84 9.66 55.56
C VAL A 485 -8.36 9.39 55.74
N LEU A 486 -7.65 8.96 54.69
CA LEU A 486 -6.20 8.73 54.72
C LEU A 486 -5.43 10.02 55.02
N LYS A 487 -5.81 11.16 54.42
CA LYS A 487 -5.25 12.47 54.76
C LYS A 487 -5.50 12.85 56.22
N ARG A 488 -6.69 12.55 56.75
CA ARG A 488 -7.06 12.82 58.15
C ARG A 488 -6.31 11.93 59.14
N LEU A 489 -6.14 10.65 58.83
CA LEU A 489 -5.38 9.68 59.62
C LEU A 489 -3.88 9.98 59.60
N ARG A 490 -3.35 10.45 58.46
CA ARG A 490 -1.96 10.91 58.32
C ARG A 490 -1.70 12.18 59.14
N LYS A 491 -2.64 13.14 59.17
CA LYS A 491 -2.57 14.32 60.05
C LYS A 491 -2.67 14.00 61.55
N LYS A 492 -3.38 12.93 61.94
CA LYS A 492 -3.51 12.48 63.34
C LYS A 492 -2.33 11.62 63.85
N GLY A 493 -1.29 11.40 63.05
CA GLY A 493 -0.12 10.62 63.45
C GLY A 493 -0.40 9.14 63.74
N VAL A 494 -1.56 8.61 63.33
CA VAL A 494 -1.95 7.20 63.58
C VAL A 494 -1.03 6.25 62.81
N PHE A 495 -0.63 6.63 61.60
CA PHE A 495 0.34 5.87 60.78
C PHE A 495 1.78 5.96 61.31
N ALA A 496 2.16 7.06 61.98
CA ALA A 496 3.46 7.16 62.63
C ALA A 496 3.57 6.13 63.79
N ARG A 497 2.47 5.90 64.53
CA ARG A 497 2.40 4.89 65.60
C ARG A 497 2.33 3.44 65.12
N ILE A 498 1.90 3.18 63.88
CA ILE A 498 1.86 1.82 63.29
C ILE A 498 3.21 1.49 62.61
N ILE A 499 3.89 2.48 62.02
CA ILE A 499 5.18 2.30 61.35
C ILE A 499 6.36 2.26 62.35
N GLU A 500 6.21 2.79 63.56
CA GLU A 500 7.22 2.68 64.64
C GLU A 500 7.48 1.26 65.17
N ARG A 501 6.78 0.23 64.65
CA ARG A 501 6.91 -1.17 65.12
C ARG A 501 7.34 -2.19 64.07
N THR A 502 8.14 -1.79 63.09
CA THR A 502 8.99 -2.75 62.37
C THR A 502 10.43 -2.26 62.39
N ARG A 503 11.14 -2.55 63.50
CA ARG A 503 12.60 -2.63 63.48
C ARG A 503 12.98 -3.78 62.56
N TRP A 504 13.29 -3.47 61.31
CA TRP A 504 13.95 -4.38 60.40
C TRP A 504 15.39 -4.58 60.91
N GLN A 505 15.57 -5.50 61.86
CA GLN A 505 16.89 -5.99 62.25
C GLN A 505 17.41 -6.93 61.15
N GLU A 506 18.34 -6.39 60.38
CA GLU A 506 19.60 -7.01 59.95
C GLU A 506 19.53 -8.41 59.34
N LYS A 507 19.03 -8.50 58.11
CA LYS A 507 19.59 -9.45 57.12
C LYS A 507 20.39 -8.65 56.08
N PRO A 508 21.65 -9.00 55.79
CA PRO A 508 22.51 -8.23 54.88
C PRO A 508 21.95 -8.09 53.46
N ILE A 509 21.12 -9.05 53.03
CA ILE A 509 20.41 -9.01 51.74
C ILE A 509 19.33 -7.92 51.72
N LEU A 510 18.54 -7.79 52.80
CA LEU A 510 17.47 -6.78 52.89
C LEU A 510 18.02 -5.35 52.95
N VAL A 511 19.19 -5.16 53.55
CA VAL A 511 19.89 -3.86 53.57
C VAL A 511 20.37 -3.49 52.16
N LYS A 512 20.93 -4.44 51.40
CA LYS A 512 21.32 -4.22 49.99
C LYS A 512 20.11 -3.90 49.11
N ILE A 513 19.01 -4.64 49.26
CA ILE A 513 17.75 -4.37 48.52
C ILE A 513 17.22 -2.98 48.86
N LYS A 514 17.21 -2.60 50.15
CA LYS A 514 16.79 -1.27 50.58
C LYS A 514 17.67 -0.17 50.00
N SER A 515 18.99 -0.35 49.98
CA SER A 515 19.93 0.60 49.38
C SER A 515 19.70 0.77 47.88
N VAL A 516 19.39 -0.30 47.15
CA VAL A 516 19.03 -0.24 45.72
C VAL A 516 17.67 0.42 45.51
N TYR A 517 16.70 0.15 46.39
CA TYR A 517 15.39 0.82 46.34
C TYR A 517 15.52 2.33 46.61
N ASP A 518 16.29 2.72 47.62
CA ASP A 518 16.51 4.13 47.97
C ASP A 518 17.25 4.86 46.84
N SER A 519 18.18 4.20 46.15
CA SER A 519 18.85 4.78 44.98
C SER A 519 17.89 4.92 43.78
N ILE A 520 17.10 3.90 43.46
CA ILE A 520 16.07 4.01 42.40
C ILE A 520 15.05 5.09 42.74
N LYS A 521 14.62 5.21 44.00
CA LYS A 521 13.69 6.25 44.44
C LYS A 521 14.25 7.66 44.22
N TYR A 522 15.57 7.83 44.27
CA TYR A 522 16.25 9.10 44.01
C TYR A 522 16.03 9.63 42.59
N SER A 523 15.79 8.74 41.61
CA SER A 523 15.44 9.13 40.24
C SER A 523 14.29 10.13 40.18
N ARG A 524 13.30 10.05 41.09
CA ARG A 524 12.18 10.99 41.17
C ARG A 524 12.63 12.42 41.49
N HIS A 525 13.65 12.59 42.34
CA HIS A 525 14.19 13.91 42.64
C HIS A 525 14.96 14.46 41.44
N LEU A 526 15.81 13.61 40.85
CA LEU A 526 16.62 13.93 39.68
C LEU A 526 15.78 14.40 38.48
N ILE A 527 14.63 13.78 38.24
CA ILE A 527 13.72 14.16 37.14
C ILE A 527 13.32 15.64 37.22
N PHE A 528 13.16 16.21 38.42
CA PHE A 528 12.71 17.60 38.59
C PHE A 528 13.84 18.56 38.98
N HIS A 529 14.99 18.05 39.42
CA HIS A 529 16.15 18.83 39.84
C HIS A 529 17.41 18.24 39.19
N PRO A 530 17.58 18.39 37.86
CA PRO A 530 18.62 17.67 37.11
C PRO A 530 20.04 18.09 37.52
N PHE A 531 20.30 19.38 37.71
CA PHE A 531 21.64 19.87 38.07
C PHE A 531 22.13 19.32 39.41
N ASP A 532 21.33 19.52 40.47
CA ASP A 532 21.63 19.03 41.82
C ASP A 532 21.58 17.50 41.85
N GLY A 533 20.57 16.90 41.23
CA GLY A 533 20.39 15.46 41.16
C GLY A 533 21.58 14.72 40.55
N PHE A 534 22.09 15.16 39.39
CA PHE A 534 23.29 14.56 38.79
C PHE A 534 24.56 14.86 39.58
N TRP A 535 24.64 16.01 40.24
CA TRP A 535 25.76 16.33 41.11
C TRP A 535 25.82 15.38 42.32
N ASP A 536 24.68 15.11 42.95
CA ASP A 536 24.53 14.18 44.08
C ASP A 536 24.75 12.72 43.69
N LEU A 537 24.35 12.33 42.47
CA LEU A 537 24.67 11.01 41.95
C LEU A 537 26.19 10.79 41.91
N LYS A 538 26.96 11.81 41.51
CA LYS A 538 28.42 11.71 41.37
C LYS A 538 29.18 11.90 42.68
N HIS A 539 28.81 12.88 43.51
CA HIS A 539 29.62 13.29 44.66
C HIS A 539 29.08 12.75 46.00
N GLU A 540 27.77 12.58 46.14
CA GLU A 540 27.14 12.08 47.38
C GLU A 540 26.88 10.56 47.36
N ASN A 541 27.24 9.86 46.27
CA ASN A 541 26.96 8.43 46.07
C ASN A 541 25.47 8.06 46.26
N ARG A 542 24.55 8.98 45.94
CA ARG A 542 23.10 8.71 45.97
C ARG A 542 22.69 7.73 44.87
N GLY A 543 23.51 7.61 43.82
CA GLY A 543 23.38 6.61 42.76
C GLY A 543 24.24 5.38 43.01
N SER A 544 23.69 4.20 42.74
CA SER A 544 24.44 2.95 42.80
C SER A 544 24.44 2.25 41.43
N LEU A 545 25.56 1.59 41.09
CA LEU A 545 25.67 0.79 39.86
C LEU A 545 24.59 -0.31 39.77
N PRO A 546 24.28 -1.06 40.84
CA PRO A 546 23.15 -1.99 40.81
C PRO A 546 21.81 -1.30 40.55
N GLY A 547 21.58 -0.09 41.09
CA GLY A 547 20.37 0.67 40.81
C GLY A 547 20.28 1.13 39.35
N ALA A 548 21.40 1.55 38.75
CA ALA A 548 21.48 1.90 37.33
C ALA A 548 21.21 0.69 36.42
N ILE A 549 21.74 -0.49 36.76
CA ILE A 549 21.46 -1.74 36.03
C ILE A 549 19.97 -2.08 36.10
N VAL A 550 19.35 -1.97 37.28
CA VAL A 550 17.91 -2.22 37.43
C VAL A 550 17.10 -1.25 36.59
N ILE A 551 17.43 0.04 36.59
CA ILE A 551 16.75 1.04 35.76
C ILE A 551 16.91 0.69 34.27
N LEU A 552 18.12 0.36 33.82
CA LEU A 552 18.36 -0.05 32.42
C LEU A 552 17.52 -1.26 32.02
N ILE A 553 17.49 -2.31 32.86
CA ILE A 553 16.64 -3.49 32.62
C ILE A 553 15.16 -3.08 32.54
N LEU A 554 14.70 -2.20 33.44
CA LEU A 554 13.33 -1.69 33.41
C LEU A 554 13.03 -0.86 32.16
N VAL A 555 13.98 -0.08 31.63
CA VAL A 555 13.81 0.62 30.35
C VAL A 555 13.65 -0.39 29.21
N CYS A 556 14.53 -1.40 29.11
CA CYS A 556 14.42 -2.44 28.09
C CYS A 556 13.09 -3.20 28.20
N LEU A 557 12.68 -3.60 29.41
CA LEU A 557 11.39 -4.25 29.64
C LEU A 557 10.21 -3.32 29.35
N THR A 558 10.31 -2.03 29.66
CA THR A 558 9.28 -1.04 29.30
C THR A 558 9.12 -0.95 27.80
N TYR A 559 10.23 -0.95 27.06
CA TYR A 559 10.21 -0.91 25.61
C TYR A 559 9.55 -2.16 25.01
N VAL A 560 9.95 -3.36 25.45
CA VAL A 560 9.28 -4.63 25.07
C VAL A 560 7.79 -4.58 25.41
N PHE A 561 7.45 -4.15 26.63
CA PHE A 561 6.06 -4.03 27.07
C PHE A 561 5.25 -3.06 26.20
N THR A 562 5.82 -1.91 25.83
CA THR A 562 5.15 -0.97 24.92
C THR A 562 4.95 -1.55 23.53
N ARG A 563 5.92 -2.27 22.97
CA ARG A 563 5.80 -2.89 21.64
C ARG A 563 4.71 -3.96 21.60
N GLN A 564 4.53 -4.71 22.70
CA GLN A 564 3.60 -5.83 22.77
C GLN A 564 2.17 -5.42 23.19
N TYR A 565 2.02 -4.50 24.14
CA TYR A 565 0.74 -4.25 24.82
C TYR A 565 0.11 -2.90 24.51
N THR A 566 0.68 -2.11 23.59
CA THR A 566 0.02 -0.88 23.10
C THR A 566 -1.32 -1.28 22.45
N GLY A 567 -2.35 -0.46 22.67
CA GLY A 567 -3.70 -0.69 22.17
C GLY A 567 -3.73 -0.84 20.64
N PHE A 568 -4.64 -1.67 20.14
CA PHE A 568 -4.73 -2.07 18.73
C PHE A 568 -4.71 -0.88 17.74
N ILE A 569 -5.41 0.20 18.07
CA ILE A 569 -5.45 1.43 17.25
C ILE A 569 -4.06 2.04 17.05
N PHE A 570 -3.19 1.98 18.07
CA PHE A 570 -1.86 2.61 18.06
C PHE A 570 -0.71 1.62 17.85
N ASN A 571 -0.99 0.32 17.82
CA ASN A 571 0.02 -0.72 17.63
C ASN A 571 -0.01 -1.24 16.20
N ALA A 572 0.96 -0.79 15.40
CA ALA A 572 1.17 -1.24 14.03
C ALA A 572 2.17 -2.41 13.93
N ASN A 573 2.69 -2.92 15.05
CA ASN A 573 3.68 -3.99 15.02
C ASN A 573 3.02 -5.33 14.71
N ASP A 574 3.66 -6.13 13.86
CA ASP A 574 3.33 -7.55 13.77
C ASP A 574 3.85 -8.26 15.02
N LEU A 575 2.91 -8.75 15.83
CA LEU A 575 3.22 -9.46 17.07
C LEU A 575 3.66 -10.91 16.80
N THR A 576 3.40 -11.45 15.61
CA THR A 576 3.80 -12.81 15.23
C THR A 576 5.28 -12.92 14.92
N GLU A 577 5.87 -11.85 14.40
CA GLU A 577 7.31 -11.75 14.10
C GLU A 577 8.13 -11.10 15.23
N LEU A 578 7.48 -10.63 16.29
CA LEU A 578 8.14 -9.88 17.36
C LEU A 578 9.10 -10.76 18.17
N ASN A 579 10.39 -10.51 18.01
CA ASN A 579 11.43 -11.16 18.81
C ASN A 579 11.75 -10.34 20.07
N ILE A 580 11.31 -10.83 21.22
CA ILE A 580 11.51 -10.17 22.53
C ILE A 580 12.99 -9.92 22.83
N VAL A 581 13.89 -10.85 22.45
CA VAL A 581 15.32 -10.72 22.69
C VAL A 581 15.91 -9.62 21.80
N ALA A 582 15.52 -9.59 20.53
CA ALA A 582 15.95 -8.53 19.62
C ALA A 582 15.48 -7.15 20.09
N GLU A 583 14.23 -7.02 20.55
CA GLU A 583 13.68 -5.77 21.08
C GLU A 583 14.35 -5.34 22.41
N PHE A 584 14.75 -6.31 23.23
CA PHE A 584 15.53 -6.00 24.43
C PHE A 584 16.94 -5.51 24.07
N LEU A 585 17.58 -6.15 23.09
CA LEU A 585 18.92 -5.80 22.61
C LEU A 585 18.94 -4.49 21.83
N SER A 586 17.86 -4.13 21.13
CA SER A 586 17.74 -2.88 20.37
C SER A 586 17.81 -1.64 21.26
N VAL A 587 17.50 -1.77 22.56
CA VAL A 587 17.71 -0.73 23.57
C VAL A 587 19.06 -0.88 24.28
N LEU A 588 19.41 -2.12 24.66
CA LEU A 588 20.62 -2.39 25.44
C LEU A 588 21.90 -2.05 24.67
N VAL A 589 22.00 -2.46 23.40
CA VAL A 589 23.22 -2.29 22.60
C VAL A 589 23.52 -0.82 22.34
N PRO A 590 22.57 0.02 21.86
CA PRO A 590 22.83 1.46 21.70
C PRO A 590 23.16 2.16 23.02
N PHE A 591 22.55 1.76 24.13
CA PHE A 591 22.88 2.32 25.45
C PHE A 591 24.33 2.02 25.87
N LEU A 592 24.76 0.77 25.71
CA LEU A 592 26.13 0.35 26.03
C LEU A 592 27.14 1.02 25.09
N LEU A 593 26.80 1.10 23.81
CA LEU A 593 27.62 1.75 22.80
C LEU A 593 27.75 3.25 23.08
N TRP A 594 26.65 3.91 23.47
CA TRP A 594 26.65 5.30 23.92
C TRP A 594 27.63 5.49 25.08
N CYS A 595 27.54 4.66 26.13
CA CYS A 595 28.43 4.78 27.29
C CYS A 595 29.90 4.56 26.90
N LEU A 596 30.18 3.58 26.03
CA LEU A 596 31.53 3.23 25.58
C LEU A 596 32.16 4.32 24.71
N VAL A 597 31.43 4.80 23.70
CA VAL A 597 31.91 5.83 22.78
C VAL A 597 32.03 7.16 23.50
N ASN A 598 31.05 7.52 24.34
CA ASN A 598 31.12 8.75 25.13
C ASN A 598 32.33 8.74 26.05
N TRP A 599 32.56 7.64 26.76
CA TRP A 599 33.75 7.47 27.60
C TRP A 599 35.03 7.62 26.78
N SER A 600 35.17 6.89 25.67
CA SER A 600 36.32 6.97 24.77
C SER A 600 36.59 8.40 24.30
N LEU A 601 35.56 9.11 23.83
CA LEU A 601 35.69 10.47 23.31
C LEU A 601 36.02 11.48 24.41
N THR A 602 35.49 11.30 25.61
CA THR A 602 35.76 12.21 26.73
C THR A 602 37.21 12.13 27.22
N THR A 603 37.93 11.04 26.95
CA THR A 603 39.39 10.98 27.17
C THR A 603 40.17 11.93 26.27
N LEU A 604 39.65 12.24 25.07
CA LEU A 604 40.25 13.18 24.12
C LEU A 604 39.84 14.63 24.40
N VAL A 605 38.66 14.83 24.99
CA VAL A 605 38.03 16.15 25.22
C VAL A 605 38.20 16.63 26.67
N GLU A 606 39.10 16.02 27.44
CA GLU A 606 39.42 16.33 28.84
C GLU A 606 38.21 16.26 29.80
N GLY A 607 37.32 15.29 29.59
CA GLY A 607 36.18 15.06 30.48
C GLY A 607 36.57 14.37 31.79
N LYS A 608 35.95 14.76 32.91
CA LYS A 608 36.24 14.19 34.25
C LYS A 608 35.34 13.02 34.68
N GLY A 609 34.48 12.52 33.79
CA GLY A 609 33.57 11.40 34.08
C GLY A 609 34.23 10.05 33.80
N THR A 610 34.03 9.08 34.69
CA THR A 610 34.41 7.68 34.43
C THR A 610 33.30 6.96 33.66
N PHE A 611 33.62 5.82 33.04
CA PHE A 611 32.61 4.96 32.41
C PHE A 611 31.44 4.62 33.36
N LYS A 612 31.76 4.34 34.63
CA LYS A 612 30.75 4.05 35.67
C LYS A 612 29.83 5.27 35.90
N ASP A 613 30.38 6.47 35.91
CA ASP A 613 29.60 7.69 36.11
C ASP A 613 28.67 7.96 34.93
N ILE A 614 29.17 7.79 33.69
CA ILE A 614 28.38 7.92 32.46
C ILE A 614 27.23 6.92 32.45
N PHE A 615 27.52 5.66 32.80
CA PHE A 615 26.52 4.60 32.86
C PHE A 615 25.41 4.93 33.88
N ILE A 616 25.78 5.35 35.09
CA ILE A 616 24.81 5.71 36.14
C ILE A 616 23.99 6.94 35.72
N ALA A 617 24.63 8.00 35.24
CA ALA A 617 23.94 9.22 34.84
C ALA A 617 22.96 8.94 33.68
N THR A 618 23.41 8.23 32.64
CA THR A 618 22.57 7.92 31.47
C THR A 618 21.40 7.01 31.87
N ALA A 619 21.62 5.96 32.68
CA ALA A 619 20.53 5.08 33.12
C ALA A 619 19.45 5.85 33.90
N TYR A 620 19.84 6.69 34.86
CA TYR A 620 18.89 7.48 35.66
C TYR A 620 18.16 8.52 34.82
N ALA A 621 18.79 9.09 33.79
CA ALA A 621 18.17 10.02 32.86
C ALA A 621 17.00 9.40 32.07
N LEU A 622 16.99 8.07 31.87
CA LEU A 622 15.94 7.36 31.12
C LEU A 622 14.70 7.02 31.97
N THR A 623 14.72 7.30 33.27
CA THR A 623 13.58 7.04 34.18
C THR A 623 12.23 7.61 33.70
N PRO A 624 12.13 8.82 33.09
CA PRO A 624 10.87 9.33 32.56
C PRO A 624 10.16 8.40 31.59
N ILE A 625 10.92 7.64 30.78
CA ILE A 625 10.38 6.66 29.84
C ILE A 625 9.59 5.58 30.60
N ILE A 626 10.17 5.01 31.66
CA ILE A 626 9.51 3.98 32.48
C ILE A 626 8.20 4.53 33.09
N ILE A 627 8.28 5.73 33.68
CA ILE A 627 7.16 6.32 34.42
C ILE A 627 5.99 6.67 33.51
N LEU A 628 6.26 7.17 32.30
CA LEU A 628 5.22 7.62 31.38
C LEU A 628 4.75 6.52 30.44
N TYR A 629 5.64 5.69 29.91
CA TYR A 629 5.25 4.70 28.90
C TYR A 629 4.41 3.58 29.49
N ILE A 630 4.73 3.04 30.67
CA ILE A 630 3.96 1.91 31.24
C ILE A 630 2.47 2.27 31.43
N PRO A 631 2.10 3.37 32.13
CA PRO A 631 0.69 3.73 32.28
C PRO A 631 0.05 4.08 30.94
N LEU A 632 0.78 4.74 30.05
CA LEU A 632 0.27 5.17 28.76
C LEU A 632 -0.06 3.97 27.85
N THR A 633 0.77 2.92 27.84
CA THR A 633 0.48 1.65 27.16
C THR A 633 -0.82 1.04 27.66
N ILE A 634 -1.04 1.00 28.98
CA ILE A 634 -2.27 0.46 29.55
C ILE A 634 -3.47 1.31 29.12
N VAL A 635 -3.38 2.63 29.23
CA VAL A 635 -4.45 3.56 28.86
C VAL A 635 -4.76 3.51 27.36
N SER A 636 -3.76 3.30 26.51
CA SER A 636 -3.92 3.23 25.05
C SER A 636 -4.89 2.14 24.58
N ASN A 637 -5.12 1.09 25.38
CA ASN A 637 -6.10 0.04 25.08
C ASN A 637 -7.56 0.50 25.21
N PHE A 638 -7.78 1.67 25.80
CA PHE A 638 -9.12 2.24 25.99
C PHE A 638 -9.32 3.54 25.21
N MET A 639 -8.28 4.03 24.53
CA MET A 639 -8.32 5.29 23.78
C MET A 639 -8.87 5.07 22.37
N ILE A 640 -9.63 6.04 21.86
CA ILE A 640 -10.06 6.09 20.46
C ILE A 640 -9.04 6.88 19.61
N ALA A 641 -9.10 6.74 18.29
CA ALA A 641 -8.17 7.36 17.34
C ALA A 641 -8.09 8.89 17.49
N GLU A 642 -9.22 9.56 17.74
CA GLU A 642 -9.31 11.01 17.96
C GLU A 642 -8.57 11.46 19.23
N GLU A 643 -8.45 10.58 20.23
CA GLU A 643 -7.70 10.82 21.46
C GLU A 643 -6.18 10.58 21.25
N GLY A 644 -5.77 10.02 20.10
CA GLY A 644 -4.40 9.64 19.78
C GLY A 644 -3.37 10.78 19.88
N ALA A 645 -3.78 12.02 19.64
CA ALA A 645 -2.90 13.18 19.81
C ALA A 645 -2.32 13.27 21.24
N PHE A 646 -3.10 12.91 22.26
CA PHE A 646 -2.62 12.87 23.64
C PHE A 646 -1.61 11.73 23.86
N PHE A 647 -1.87 10.56 23.26
CA PHE A 647 -0.96 9.43 23.33
C PHE A 647 0.43 9.79 22.79
N TYR A 648 0.49 10.31 21.56
CA TYR A 648 1.77 10.71 20.97
C TYR A 648 2.41 11.90 21.70
N PHE A 649 1.63 12.86 22.18
CA PHE A 649 2.15 13.96 22.98
C PHE A 649 2.90 13.47 24.23
N PHE A 650 2.33 12.54 25.00
CA PHE A 650 2.98 12.01 26.21
C PHE A 650 4.19 11.12 25.87
N LEU A 651 4.15 10.37 24.77
CA LEU A 651 5.33 9.64 24.29
C LEU A 651 6.48 10.60 23.96
N SER A 652 6.22 11.62 23.14
CA SER A 652 7.21 12.64 22.78
C SER A 652 7.71 13.40 24.00
N LEU A 653 6.82 13.75 24.95
CA LEU A 653 7.20 14.41 26.18
C LEU A 653 8.20 13.58 26.99
N ALA A 654 7.97 12.28 27.16
CA ALA A 654 8.89 11.42 27.92
C ALA A 654 10.25 11.29 27.22
N ALA A 655 10.26 11.12 25.90
CA ALA A 655 11.48 10.98 25.11
C ALA A 655 12.32 12.27 25.11
N ILE A 656 11.68 13.43 24.88
CA ILE A 656 12.34 14.74 24.91
C ILE A 656 12.87 15.02 26.32
N TRP A 657 12.09 14.71 27.36
CA TRP A 657 12.53 14.90 28.74
C TRP A 657 13.73 14.00 29.10
N ALA A 658 13.70 12.74 28.68
CA ALA A 658 14.83 11.83 28.87
C ALA A 658 16.09 12.33 28.14
N ALA A 659 15.96 12.82 26.89
CA ALA A 659 17.06 13.40 26.13
C ALA A 659 17.64 14.65 26.82
N PHE A 660 16.77 15.51 27.36
CA PHE A 660 17.16 16.67 28.16
C PHE A 660 17.95 16.23 29.40
N LEU A 661 17.45 15.23 30.15
CA LEU A 661 18.17 14.68 31.31
C LEU A 661 19.50 14.04 30.93
N VAL A 662 19.62 13.35 29.79
CA VAL A 662 20.89 12.82 29.31
C VAL A 662 21.87 13.97 29.03
N TYR A 663 21.41 15.04 28.38
CA TYR A 663 22.23 16.23 28.13
C TYR A 663 22.80 16.83 29.44
N PHE A 664 21.96 17.08 30.45
CA PHE A 664 22.45 17.58 31.75
C PHE A 664 23.29 16.55 32.49
N GLY A 665 22.94 15.27 32.39
CA GLY A 665 23.68 14.17 33.00
C GLY A 665 25.13 14.14 32.54
N ILE A 666 25.37 14.20 31.23
CA ILE A 666 26.73 14.25 30.68
C ILE A 666 27.42 15.57 31.04
N MET A 667 26.72 16.70 30.94
CA MET A 667 27.28 18.01 31.26
C MET A 667 27.83 18.08 32.70
N VAL A 668 27.02 17.66 33.68
CA VAL A 668 27.40 17.66 35.11
C VAL A 668 28.45 16.59 35.39
N THR A 669 28.31 15.41 34.79
CA THR A 669 29.25 14.29 34.98
C THR A 669 30.66 14.64 34.50
N HIS A 670 30.79 15.29 33.34
CA HIS A 670 32.10 15.66 32.80
C HIS A 670 32.57 17.05 33.21
N ARG A 671 31.70 17.87 33.81
CA ARG A 671 31.91 19.29 34.10
C ARG A 671 32.20 20.10 32.83
N PHE A 672 31.42 19.86 31.79
CA PHE A 672 31.49 20.61 30.55
C PHE A 672 30.63 21.88 30.62
N GLU A 673 31.03 22.90 29.86
CA GLU A 673 30.16 24.01 29.50
C GLU A 673 29.14 23.56 28.44
N GLY A 674 28.00 24.23 28.35
CA GLY A 674 26.88 23.79 27.51
C GLY A 674 27.24 23.58 26.02
N GLY A 675 28.04 24.47 25.44
CA GLY A 675 28.50 24.36 24.04
C GLY A 675 29.45 23.18 23.83
N LYS A 676 30.41 22.99 24.74
CA LYS A 676 31.34 21.85 24.71
C LYS A 676 30.58 20.53 24.87
N ASN A 677 29.61 20.47 25.77
CA ASN A 677 28.76 19.28 25.98
C ASN A 677 27.97 18.92 24.71
N PHE A 678 27.37 19.91 24.06
CA PHE A 678 26.63 19.70 22.82
C PHE A 678 27.52 19.09 21.73
N LEU A 679 28.71 19.66 21.50
CA LEU A 679 29.66 19.13 20.53
C LEU A 679 30.10 17.70 20.88
N THR A 680 30.38 17.41 22.16
CA THR A 680 30.74 16.05 22.61
C THR A 680 29.63 15.04 22.38
N ILE A 681 28.36 15.42 22.58
CA ILE A 681 27.21 14.55 22.29
C ILE A 681 27.10 14.27 20.79
N VAL A 682 27.22 15.29 19.95
CA VAL A 682 27.21 15.13 18.48
C VAL A 682 28.34 14.20 18.02
N LEU A 683 29.55 14.40 18.53
CA LEU A 683 30.69 13.54 18.23
C LEU A 683 30.52 12.12 18.78
N THR A 684 29.83 11.95 19.91
CA THR A 684 29.48 10.62 20.46
C THR A 684 28.55 9.89 19.49
N ILE A 685 27.50 10.55 18.98
CA ILE A 685 26.57 9.95 18.01
C ILE A 685 27.32 9.57 16.72
N ALA A 686 28.16 10.47 16.20
CA ALA A 686 28.99 10.17 15.03
C ALA A 686 29.95 8.98 15.28
N GLY A 687 30.56 8.91 16.46
CA GLY A 687 31.40 7.80 16.88
C GLY A 687 30.63 6.48 17.00
N MET A 688 29.38 6.51 17.47
CA MET A 688 28.52 5.32 17.52
C MET A 688 28.23 4.80 16.11
N LEU A 689 27.87 5.69 15.17
CA LEU A 689 27.65 5.32 13.77
C LEU A 689 28.90 4.71 13.15
N PHE A 690 30.08 5.27 13.44
CA PHE A 690 31.35 4.73 12.98
C PHE A 690 31.65 3.32 13.54
N VAL A 691 31.41 3.09 14.83
CA VAL A 691 31.60 1.77 15.45
C VAL A 691 30.60 0.74 14.89
N VAL A 692 29.34 1.13 14.69
CA VAL A 692 28.33 0.27 14.06
C VAL A 692 28.74 -0.08 12.63
N PHE A 693 29.19 0.90 11.85
CA PHE A 693 29.67 0.68 10.49
C PHE A 693 30.84 -0.31 10.44
N ILE A 694 31.85 -0.14 11.30
CA ILE A 694 32.97 -1.10 11.40
C ILE A 694 32.47 -2.48 11.84
N GLY A 695 31.53 -2.54 12.78
CA GLY A 695 30.93 -3.78 13.24
C GLY A 695 30.25 -4.54 12.10
N ILE A 696 29.37 -3.86 11.34
CA ILE A 696 28.68 -4.43 10.18
C ILE A 696 29.70 -4.91 9.14
N LEU A 697 30.72 -4.11 8.81
CA LEU A 697 31.77 -4.50 7.87
C LEU A 697 32.50 -5.77 8.34
N PHE A 698 32.82 -5.85 9.63
CA PHE A 698 33.48 -7.01 10.23
C PHE A 698 32.60 -8.26 10.18
N PHE A 699 31.32 -8.15 10.54
CA PHE A 699 30.39 -9.28 10.49
C PHE A 699 30.14 -9.75 9.05
N ASN A 700 30.00 -8.83 8.09
CA ASN A 700 29.86 -9.19 6.67
C ASN A 700 31.11 -9.93 6.16
N LEU A 701 32.32 -9.47 6.53
CA LEU A 701 33.55 -10.16 6.17
C LEU A 701 33.66 -11.54 6.83
N ALA A 702 33.25 -11.66 8.10
CA ALA A 702 33.25 -12.92 8.82
C ALA A 702 32.24 -13.92 8.25
N GLU A 703 31.07 -13.45 7.83
CA GLU A 703 30.06 -14.26 7.15
C GLU A 703 30.57 -14.76 5.81
N GLN A 704 31.16 -13.89 4.97
CA GLN A 704 31.78 -14.30 3.71
C GLN A 704 32.87 -15.36 3.94
N PHE A 705 33.71 -15.18 4.96
CA PHE A 705 34.71 -16.16 5.33
C PHE A 705 34.10 -17.49 5.80
N TYR A 706 33.03 -17.44 6.59
CA TYR A 706 32.30 -18.63 7.03
C TYR A 706 31.68 -19.38 5.86
N THR A 707 30.99 -18.67 4.95
CA THR A 707 30.39 -19.24 3.74
C THR A 707 31.46 -19.90 2.87
N PHE A 708 32.58 -19.23 2.64
CA PHE A 708 33.72 -19.79 1.92
C PHE A 708 34.25 -21.09 2.55
N VAL A 709 34.42 -21.12 3.88
CA VAL A 709 34.86 -22.34 4.59
C VAL A 709 33.80 -23.44 4.52
N ASN A 710 32.51 -23.09 4.61
CA ASN A 710 31.41 -24.03 4.52
C ASN A 710 31.29 -24.65 3.12
N GLU A 711 31.48 -23.86 2.06
CA GLU A 711 31.55 -24.34 0.68
C GLU A 711 32.71 -25.32 0.48
N ILE A 712 33.90 -24.99 0.99
CA ILE A 712 35.05 -25.92 0.96
C ILE A 712 34.73 -27.22 1.71
N TYR A 713 34.12 -27.12 2.90
CA TYR A 713 33.75 -28.29 3.68
C TYR A 713 32.74 -29.17 2.93
N LEU A 714 31.69 -28.58 2.36
CA LEU A 714 30.70 -29.31 1.56
C LEU A 714 31.35 -29.98 0.34
N GLU A 715 32.23 -29.29 -0.38
CA GLU A 715 32.94 -29.85 -1.53
C GLU A 715 33.83 -31.05 -1.15
N ILE A 716 34.50 -30.99 0.02
CA ILE A 716 35.28 -32.12 0.56
C ILE A 716 34.37 -33.30 0.91
N VAL A 717 33.23 -33.04 1.56
CA VAL A 717 32.25 -34.09 1.93
C VAL A 717 31.63 -34.73 0.70
N TYR A 718 31.33 -33.98 -0.37
CA TYR A 718 30.80 -34.52 -1.61
C TYR A 718 31.82 -35.35 -2.42
N ARG A 719 33.12 -35.14 -2.20
CA ARG A 719 34.21 -35.86 -2.89
C ARG A 719 34.70 -37.11 -2.14
N LEU A 720 34.29 -37.30 -0.89
CA LEU A 720 34.50 -38.51 -0.08
C LEU A 720 33.33 -39.46 -0.26
#